data_AF-A0A662FBI8-F1
#
_entry.id   AF-A0A662FBI8-F1
#
_cell.length_a   1.000
_cell.length_b   1.000
_cell.length_c   1.000
_cell.angle_alpha   90.00
_cell.angle_beta   90.00
_cell.angle_gamma   90.00
#
_symmetry.space_group_name_H-M   'P 1'
#
loop_
_entity.id
_entity.type
_entity.pdbx_description
1 polymer ?
#
loop_
_entity_poly.entity_id
_entity_poly.type
_entity_poly.pdbx_seq_one_letter_code
_entity_poly.pdbx_strand_id
1 'polypeptide(L)'
;MKPDLEGYFEEIQEKTKKVYAIAQKAREKGYDPERKVDIPIAKNMAERVIRLVSAVAPQLSEQEVINKIITRIKELEKEYGILDWRVSLKIAEEIAKEKFCRFESKLEAAEAGIRTGFAYHTLGTVASPLEGFTGIKVRKRADGKEYWALFFSGPIRSAGGTGASVCVLIADYVRKKLNVQPYDPTEEEIQRMVTEVHDFHNRITNLQYLPSEEEISFLTRHLPVQIDGDPSEKIEVSQYKDLKRIETNKLRNGVCLVIAECLCQKAPKLWKQLSKWGNDFDLSHWSFLEEFVEIQKKAKAKLKGEEKDEGKEKAKITPDFTFMKDIVAGRPILTMPMRFGGFRLRYGRARNSGYSSAAIHPATMSVLKNYIAIGTQLKLERPGKGAVVAACDTIEGPVVRLKDGTVLQLEKIPDKTLKNEIDKILFLGDILITYGDFLNRSHPLVPVGYCQEWWVQELEKAIVEQFGSLDLFKTSELTGITESRLKEILSNPFYKQPTVDEAITLSLRLSIPLHPKYTYFWKAITKKEFVEFSQAIKRAKTSEEKIIVQFSENVKEIAEKLCIPHKAPAKQYIVFEGAEARTLMTLFENIPDSLDQNQLPEDVIEIINSFSKIKIRDKAGTFIGARMGRPEKAKMRKLTGSPHVLFPIGDEGGKLRSFQSAIEKGKVTAEFAIYKCESCNRITVLPKCEICDKPTKRLYYCQKCGLIPFEQCKHGKASPYTLKQIDIKTLITNITKRIETPLPALVKGVRGTSNKDHIPEHPAKGILRAHHNVTVNKDGTVRYDMTQMGITHFTPREIRTPVEKLRELGYLYDVD
;
A
#
# COMPACT_ATOMS: atom_id res chain seq x y z
N MET A 1 28.29 -18.22 7.54
CA MET A 1 27.55 -18.87 8.65
C MET A 1 26.08 -18.52 8.52
N LYS A 2 25.14 -19.43 8.85
CA LYS A 2 23.70 -19.09 8.81
C LYS A 2 23.35 -18.22 10.02
N PRO A 3 22.53 -17.17 9.87
CA PRO A 3 22.04 -16.39 11.01
C PRO A 3 21.23 -17.28 11.97
N ASP A 4 21.39 -17.07 13.28
CA ASP A 4 20.62 -17.76 14.32
C ASP A 4 19.20 -17.19 14.42
N LEU A 5 18.37 -17.57 13.45
CA LEU A 5 16.96 -17.16 13.41
C LEU A 5 16.13 -17.81 14.51
N GLU A 6 16.50 -19.02 14.94
CA GLU A 6 15.79 -19.74 15.99
C GLU A 6 15.98 -19.03 17.34
N GLY A 7 17.23 -18.75 17.72
CA GLY A 7 17.53 -17.98 18.93
C GLY A 7 16.88 -16.60 18.95
N TYR A 8 16.86 -15.89 17.81
CA TYR A 8 16.16 -14.61 17.69
C TYR A 8 14.65 -14.72 17.97
N PHE A 9 13.97 -15.71 17.39
CA PHE A 9 12.53 -15.90 17.61
C PHE A 9 12.22 -16.39 19.04
N GLU A 10 13.08 -17.23 19.62
CA GLU A 10 12.96 -17.67 21.01
C GLU A 10 13.06 -16.47 21.97
N GLU A 11 14.05 -15.60 21.78
CA GLU A 11 14.22 -14.39 22.60
C GLU A 11 12.99 -13.48 22.54
N ILE A 12 12.45 -13.23 21.35
CA ILE A 12 11.21 -12.44 21.18
C ILE A 12 10.04 -13.13 21.88
N GLN A 13 9.91 -14.44 21.73
CA GLN A 13 8.82 -15.20 22.34
C GLN A 13 8.90 -15.14 23.87
N GLU A 14 10.09 -15.28 24.45
CA GLU A 14 10.30 -15.16 25.90
C GLU A 14 9.98 -13.76 26.42
N LYS A 15 10.49 -12.71 25.76
CA LYS A 15 10.19 -11.32 26.12
C LYS A 15 8.69 -11.04 26.03
N THR A 16 8.02 -11.56 25.00
CA THR A 16 6.57 -11.45 24.82
C THR A 16 5.80 -12.15 25.95
N LYS A 17 6.18 -13.40 26.30
CA LYS A 17 5.58 -14.14 27.42
C LYS A 17 5.74 -13.40 28.75
N LYS A 18 6.92 -12.81 29.02
CA LYS A 18 7.18 -12.02 30.23
C LYS A 18 6.21 -10.84 30.34
N VAL A 19 6.04 -10.07 29.26
CA VAL A 19 5.10 -8.94 29.23
C VAL A 19 3.64 -9.40 29.36
N TYR A 20 3.27 -10.50 28.70
CA TYR A 20 1.94 -11.09 28.76
C TYR A 20 1.58 -11.53 30.19
N ALA A 21 2.50 -12.17 30.91
CA ALA A 21 2.31 -12.58 32.29
C ALA A 21 2.08 -11.38 33.23
N ILE A 22 2.77 -10.26 33.00
CA ILE A 22 2.53 -9.00 33.74
C ILE A 22 1.12 -8.49 33.46
N ALA A 23 0.70 -8.46 32.20
CA ALA A 23 -0.64 -8.02 31.82
C ALA A 23 -1.74 -8.93 32.41
N GLN A 24 -1.53 -10.24 32.42
CA GLN A 24 -2.46 -11.22 32.99
C GLN A 24 -2.61 -11.03 34.52
N LYS A 25 -1.49 -10.91 35.24
CA LYS A 25 -1.51 -10.57 36.69
C LYS A 25 -2.24 -9.26 36.98
N ALA A 26 -2.12 -8.26 36.09
CA ALA A 26 -2.84 -7.01 36.22
C ALA A 26 -4.36 -7.18 36.00
N ARG A 27 -4.77 -7.96 34.99
CA ARG A 27 -6.18 -8.24 34.69
C ARG A 27 -6.86 -9.04 35.80
N GLU A 28 -6.16 -9.98 36.41
CA GLU A 28 -6.66 -10.79 37.55
C GLU A 28 -7.05 -9.95 38.77
N LYS A 29 -6.48 -8.75 38.93
CA LYS A 29 -6.89 -7.80 39.98
C LYS A 29 -8.33 -7.29 39.81
N GLY A 30 -8.96 -7.46 38.64
CA GLY A 30 -10.38 -7.21 38.42
C GLY A 30 -10.80 -5.75 38.33
N TYR A 31 -9.90 -4.84 37.95
CA TYR A 31 -10.22 -3.42 37.67
C TYR A 31 -10.72 -3.18 36.23
N ASP A 32 -10.46 -4.14 35.34
CA ASP A 32 -10.83 -4.10 33.93
C ASP A 32 -12.13 -4.89 33.66
N PRO A 33 -12.78 -4.71 32.50
CA PRO A 33 -14.02 -5.43 32.16
C PRO A 33 -13.88 -6.97 32.18
N GLU A 34 -12.69 -7.47 31.81
CA GLU A 34 -12.36 -8.89 31.82
C GLU A 34 -11.15 -9.17 32.71
N ARG A 35 -11.14 -10.35 33.35
CA ARG A 35 -10.04 -10.83 34.22
C ARG A 35 -8.93 -11.58 33.46
N LYS A 36 -9.00 -11.58 32.14
CA LYS A 36 -8.00 -12.17 31.25
C LYS A 36 -7.47 -11.11 30.28
N VAL A 37 -6.34 -11.39 29.67
CA VAL A 37 -5.83 -10.59 28.54
C VAL A 37 -6.63 -10.91 27.29
N ASP A 38 -7.17 -9.87 26.64
CA ASP A 38 -8.09 -10.01 25.51
C ASP A 38 -7.36 -10.14 24.15
N ILE A 39 -6.04 -9.90 24.11
CA ILE A 39 -5.22 -9.95 22.89
C ILE A 39 -4.45 -11.27 22.88
N PRO A 40 -4.90 -12.31 22.14
CA PRO A 40 -4.23 -13.60 22.14
C PRO A 40 -2.89 -13.54 21.40
N ILE A 41 -1.91 -14.33 21.86
CA ILE A 41 -0.64 -14.54 21.17
C ILE A 41 -0.83 -15.59 20.08
N ALA A 42 -0.32 -15.33 18.87
CA ALA A 42 -0.25 -16.30 17.79
C ALA A 42 1.18 -16.38 17.25
N LYS A 43 1.74 -17.59 17.09
CA LYS A 43 3.12 -17.79 16.65
C LYS A 43 3.29 -17.69 15.14
N ASN A 44 2.30 -18.13 14.39
CA ASN A 44 2.37 -18.18 12.93
C ASN A 44 1.05 -17.69 12.29
N MET A 45 1.07 -17.56 10.97
CA MET A 45 -0.09 -17.09 10.19
C MET A 45 -1.32 -17.99 10.40
N ALA A 46 -1.16 -19.32 10.31
CA ALA A 46 -2.27 -20.25 10.44
C ALA A 46 -2.93 -20.15 11.83
N GLU A 47 -2.14 -20.06 12.89
CA GLU A 47 -2.66 -19.87 14.25
C GLU A 47 -3.38 -18.52 14.39
N ARG A 48 -2.84 -17.45 13.80
CA ARG A 48 -3.48 -16.13 13.81
C ARG A 48 -4.84 -16.16 13.12
N VAL A 49 -4.93 -16.83 11.98
CA VAL A 49 -6.17 -17.01 11.21
C VAL A 49 -7.24 -17.66 12.07
N ILE A 50 -6.93 -18.79 12.71
CA ILE A 50 -7.92 -19.51 13.51
C ILE A 50 -8.29 -18.72 14.75
N ARG A 51 -7.31 -18.20 15.51
CA ARG A 51 -7.57 -17.39 16.70
C ARG A 51 -8.39 -16.13 16.41
N LEU A 52 -8.21 -15.53 15.22
CA LEU A 52 -9.03 -14.40 14.77
C LEU A 52 -10.49 -14.83 14.61
N VAL A 53 -10.74 -15.93 13.89
CA VAL A 53 -12.10 -16.41 13.63
C VAL A 53 -12.76 -16.97 14.90
N SER A 54 -11.98 -17.50 15.85
CA SER A 54 -12.49 -17.94 17.16
C SER A 54 -13.22 -16.85 17.95
N ALA A 55 -13.01 -15.57 17.63
CA ALA A 55 -13.75 -14.47 18.24
C ALA A 55 -15.26 -14.50 17.93
N VAL A 56 -15.65 -15.07 16.79
CA VAL A 56 -17.05 -15.22 16.36
C VAL A 56 -17.51 -16.68 16.25
N ALA A 57 -16.58 -17.63 16.22
CA ALA A 57 -16.84 -19.07 16.24
C ALA A 57 -16.03 -19.74 17.37
N PRO A 58 -16.49 -19.66 18.64
CA PRO A 58 -15.74 -20.15 19.80
C PRO A 58 -15.37 -21.64 19.74
N GLN A 59 -16.10 -22.44 18.97
CA GLN A 59 -15.82 -23.87 18.73
C GLN A 59 -14.44 -24.10 18.11
N LEU A 60 -13.90 -23.10 17.41
CA LEU A 60 -12.54 -23.13 16.83
C LEU A 60 -11.45 -22.75 17.84
N SER A 61 -11.79 -22.35 19.07
CA SER A 61 -10.83 -21.87 20.07
C SER A 61 -10.08 -22.99 20.81
N GLU A 62 -10.57 -24.22 20.71
CA GLU A 62 -9.93 -25.38 21.35
C GLU A 62 -8.56 -25.66 20.75
N GLN A 63 -7.55 -25.82 21.60
CA GLN A 63 -6.16 -25.96 21.15
C GLN A 63 -5.96 -27.21 20.27
N GLU A 64 -6.71 -28.28 20.52
CA GLU A 64 -6.67 -29.49 19.69
C GLU A 64 -7.21 -29.21 18.27
N VAL A 65 -8.33 -28.49 18.16
CA VAL A 65 -8.93 -28.08 16.88
C VAL A 65 -7.98 -27.16 16.11
N ILE A 66 -7.39 -26.17 16.79
CA ILE A 66 -6.38 -25.28 16.22
C ILE A 66 -5.21 -26.09 15.64
N ASN A 67 -4.68 -27.05 16.39
CA ASN A 67 -3.56 -27.87 15.94
C ASN A 67 -3.91 -28.71 14.70
N LYS A 68 -5.10 -29.34 14.67
CA LYS A 68 -5.58 -30.11 13.51
C LYS A 68 -5.68 -29.23 12.26
N ILE A 69 -6.26 -28.04 12.40
CA ILE A 69 -6.41 -27.10 11.28
C ILE A 69 -5.05 -26.58 10.80
N ILE A 70 -4.13 -26.24 11.71
CA ILE A 70 -2.77 -25.77 11.34
C ILE A 70 -2.02 -26.86 10.58
N THR A 71 -2.05 -28.11 11.05
CA THR A 71 -1.43 -29.24 10.36
C THR A 71 -2.00 -29.39 8.95
N ARG A 72 -3.33 -29.31 8.82
CA ARG A 72 -3.99 -29.39 7.53
C ARG A 72 -3.64 -28.25 6.58
N ILE A 73 -3.55 -27.01 7.08
CA ILE A 73 -3.09 -25.86 6.29
C ILE A 73 -1.69 -26.12 5.75
N LYS A 74 -0.76 -26.62 6.58
CA LYS A 74 0.61 -26.92 6.15
C LYS A 74 0.68 -28.01 5.09
N GLU A 75 -0.17 -29.03 5.17
CA GLU A 75 -0.29 -30.05 4.12
C GLU A 75 -0.76 -29.44 2.79
N LEU A 76 -1.81 -28.62 2.84
CA LEU A 76 -2.34 -27.94 1.65
C LEU A 76 -1.33 -26.93 1.07
N GLU A 77 -0.56 -26.24 1.90
CA GLU A 77 0.51 -25.33 1.48
C GLU A 77 1.66 -26.08 0.79
N LYS A 78 1.95 -27.32 1.18
CA LYS A 78 2.93 -28.18 0.47
C LYS A 78 2.41 -28.62 -0.90
N GLU A 79 1.11 -28.84 -1.02
CA GLU A 79 0.47 -29.29 -2.26
C GLU A 79 0.30 -28.13 -3.28
N TYR A 80 -0.24 -26.99 -2.84
CA TYR A 80 -0.62 -25.89 -3.73
C TYR A 80 0.33 -24.69 -3.70
N GLY A 81 1.14 -24.57 -2.63
CA GLY A 81 1.95 -23.40 -2.33
C GLY A 81 1.36 -22.51 -1.23
N ILE A 82 2.25 -21.78 -0.55
CA ILE A 82 1.91 -20.83 0.51
C ILE A 82 1.03 -19.71 -0.07
N LEU A 83 -0.08 -19.41 0.62
CA LEU A 83 -1.07 -18.38 0.22
C LEU A 83 -1.81 -18.59 -1.10
N ASP A 84 -1.77 -19.80 -1.65
CA ASP A 84 -2.61 -20.14 -2.80
C ASP A 84 -4.11 -20.09 -2.41
N TRP A 85 -4.97 -19.65 -3.34
CA TRP A 85 -6.41 -19.51 -3.09
C TRP A 85 -7.05 -20.89 -2.86
N ARG A 86 -6.50 -21.94 -3.46
CA ARG A 86 -6.96 -23.32 -3.31
C ARG A 86 -6.86 -23.83 -1.87
N VAL A 87 -5.84 -23.40 -1.12
CA VAL A 87 -5.72 -23.68 0.32
C VAL A 87 -6.90 -23.06 1.07
N SER A 88 -7.24 -21.81 0.74
CA SER A 88 -8.37 -21.08 1.36
C SER A 88 -9.70 -21.77 1.08
N LEU A 89 -9.90 -22.26 -0.14
CA LEU A 89 -11.11 -22.97 -0.56
C LEU A 89 -11.26 -24.30 0.16
N LYS A 90 -10.19 -25.13 0.20
CA LYS A 90 -10.22 -26.43 0.86
C LYS A 90 -10.44 -26.30 2.35
N ILE A 91 -9.73 -25.40 3.05
CA ILE A 91 -9.92 -25.27 4.48
C ILE A 91 -11.33 -24.77 4.84
N ALA A 92 -11.89 -23.86 4.03
CA ALA A 92 -13.27 -23.40 4.20
C ALA A 92 -14.28 -24.53 4.01
N GLU A 93 -14.11 -25.37 2.98
CA GLU A 93 -14.95 -26.55 2.76
C GLU A 93 -14.85 -27.56 3.91
N GLU A 94 -13.65 -27.87 4.38
CA GLU A 94 -13.44 -28.88 5.41
C GLU A 94 -14.01 -28.46 6.77
N ILE A 95 -13.94 -27.17 7.11
CA ILE A 95 -14.60 -26.62 8.30
C ILE A 95 -16.12 -26.60 8.12
N ALA A 96 -16.62 -26.17 6.96
CA ALA A 96 -18.05 -26.15 6.66
C ALA A 96 -18.70 -27.54 6.66
N LYS A 97 -17.92 -28.59 6.38
CA LYS A 97 -18.31 -30.00 6.49
C LYS A 97 -18.08 -30.60 7.89
N GLU A 98 -17.75 -29.77 8.87
CA GLU A 98 -17.53 -30.17 10.27
C GLU A 98 -16.43 -31.23 10.47
N LYS A 99 -15.37 -31.24 9.64
CA LYS A 99 -14.28 -32.22 9.79
C LYS A 99 -13.47 -32.06 11.08
N PHE A 100 -13.43 -30.85 11.65
CA PHE A 100 -12.57 -30.52 12.79
C PHE A 100 -13.30 -30.35 14.12
N CYS A 101 -14.53 -29.82 14.08
CA CYS A 101 -15.39 -29.56 15.23
C CYS A 101 -16.86 -29.50 14.79
N ARG A 102 -17.77 -29.59 15.76
CA ARG A 102 -19.22 -29.46 15.55
C ARG A 102 -19.70 -28.04 15.80
N PHE A 103 -20.71 -27.62 15.06
CA PHE A 103 -21.38 -26.33 15.21
C PHE A 103 -22.86 -26.55 15.55
N GLU A 104 -23.56 -25.51 16.01
CA GLU A 104 -24.99 -25.60 16.34
C GLU A 104 -25.84 -25.77 15.08
N SER A 105 -25.38 -25.25 13.94
CA SER A 105 -26.05 -25.38 12.66
C SER A 105 -25.08 -25.49 11.48
N LYS A 106 -25.56 -26.05 10.37
CA LYS A 106 -24.81 -26.08 9.11
C LYS A 106 -24.47 -24.67 8.58
N LEU A 107 -25.32 -23.68 8.86
CA LEU A 107 -25.09 -22.30 8.46
C LEU A 107 -23.93 -21.70 9.27
N GLU A 108 -23.88 -21.97 10.57
CA GLU A 108 -22.77 -21.56 11.43
C GLU A 108 -21.45 -22.22 11.02
N ALA A 109 -21.45 -23.52 10.70
CA ALA A 109 -20.29 -24.21 10.16
C ALA A 109 -19.81 -23.58 8.84
N ALA A 110 -20.73 -23.27 7.93
CA ALA A 110 -20.43 -22.61 6.66
C ALA A 110 -19.82 -21.22 6.87
N GLU A 111 -20.39 -20.41 7.76
CA GLU A 111 -19.84 -19.10 8.12
C GLU A 111 -18.43 -19.22 8.70
N ALA A 112 -18.21 -20.14 9.65
CA ALA A 112 -16.91 -20.37 10.25
C ALA A 112 -15.86 -20.79 9.19
N GLY A 113 -16.25 -21.66 8.26
CA GLY A 113 -15.40 -22.07 7.14
C GLY A 113 -15.05 -20.91 6.21
N ILE A 114 -16.03 -20.13 5.77
CA ILE A 114 -15.83 -18.96 4.90
C ILE A 114 -14.94 -17.92 5.57
N ARG A 115 -15.20 -17.60 6.85
CA ARG A 115 -14.38 -16.66 7.62
C ARG A 115 -12.94 -17.17 7.76
N THR A 116 -12.74 -18.47 7.94
CA THR A 116 -11.40 -19.07 8.02
C THR A 116 -10.65 -18.99 6.70
N GLY A 117 -11.28 -19.37 5.59
CA GLY A 117 -10.67 -19.22 4.26
C GLY A 117 -10.35 -17.76 3.94
N PHE A 118 -11.28 -16.84 4.27
CA PHE A 118 -11.08 -15.41 4.05
C PHE A 118 -9.96 -14.84 4.93
N ALA A 119 -9.91 -15.23 6.20
CA ALA A 119 -8.84 -14.86 7.12
C ALA A 119 -7.48 -15.40 6.65
N TYR A 120 -7.39 -16.65 6.19
CA TYR A 120 -6.17 -17.22 5.63
C TYR A 120 -5.68 -16.41 4.43
N HIS A 121 -6.56 -16.12 3.47
CA HIS A 121 -6.21 -15.34 2.29
C HIS A 121 -5.74 -13.91 2.62
N THR A 122 -6.24 -13.35 3.73
CA THR A 122 -5.86 -12.01 4.22
C THR A 122 -4.82 -12.04 5.35
N LEU A 123 -4.10 -13.16 5.51
CA LEU A 123 -3.02 -13.36 6.48
C LEU A 123 -3.45 -13.26 7.96
N GLY A 124 -4.75 -13.24 8.23
CA GLY A 124 -5.31 -12.91 9.55
C GLY A 124 -4.91 -11.52 10.04
N THR A 125 -4.63 -10.58 9.13
CA THR A 125 -4.11 -9.23 9.46
C THR A 125 -5.16 -8.13 9.40
N VAL A 126 -6.33 -8.42 8.85
CA VAL A 126 -7.42 -7.46 8.68
C VAL A 126 -8.64 -7.91 9.48
N ALA A 127 -9.45 -6.96 9.95
CA ALA A 127 -10.67 -7.25 10.69
C ALA A 127 -11.84 -7.69 9.79
N SER A 128 -11.68 -7.62 8.46
CA SER A 128 -12.75 -7.88 7.51
C SER A 128 -13.40 -9.28 7.59
N PRO A 129 -12.70 -10.37 7.95
CA PRO A 129 -13.35 -11.66 8.24
C PRO A 129 -14.33 -11.63 9.42
N LEU A 130 -14.21 -10.66 10.33
CA LEU A 130 -15.09 -10.48 11.48
C LEU A 130 -16.12 -9.38 11.26
N GLU A 131 -15.64 -8.20 10.89
CA GLU A 131 -16.46 -6.98 10.80
C GLU A 131 -16.97 -6.73 9.39
N GLY A 132 -16.20 -7.08 8.36
CA GLY A 132 -16.48 -6.76 6.96
C GLY A 132 -17.48 -7.72 6.32
N PHE A 133 -17.26 -9.03 6.48
CA PHE A 133 -18.24 -10.08 6.23
C PHE A 133 -19.00 -10.33 7.53
N THR A 134 -20.27 -9.94 7.55
CA THR A 134 -21.08 -9.93 8.78
C THR A 134 -21.86 -11.23 8.98
N GLY A 135 -22.17 -11.96 7.90
CA GLY A 135 -22.77 -13.30 7.98
C GLY A 135 -23.49 -13.69 6.70
N ILE A 136 -24.29 -14.74 6.78
CA ILE A 136 -25.09 -15.29 5.69
C ILE A 136 -26.55 -15.32 6.10
N LYS A 137 -27.43 -14.87 5.20
CA LYS A 137 -28.87 -15.15 5.30
C LYS A 137 -29.29 -16.14 4.23
N VAL A 138 -30.06 -17.15 4.64
CA VAL A 138 -30.70 -18.10 3.73
C VAL A 138 -31.97 -17.47 3.18
N ARG A 139 -32.12 -17.44 1.86
CA ARG A 139 -33.28 -16.89 1.16
C ARG A 139 -33.81 -17.86 0.11
N LYS A 140 -35.05 -17.60 -0.36
CA LYS A 140 -35.73 -18.45 -1.34
C LYS A 140 -35.67 -17.87 -2.75
N ARG A 141 -35.29 -18.74 -3.68
CA ARG A 141 -35.35 -18.57 -5.13
C ARG A 141 -36.81 -18.49 -5.61
N ALA A 142 -37.01 -18.12 -6.88
CA ALA A 142 -38.32 -18.13 -7.52
C ALA A 142 -38.93 -19.54 -7.57
N ASP A 143 -38.07 -20.57 -7.71
CA ASP A 143 -38.45 -21.99 -7.64
C ASP A 143 -38.61 -22.54 -6.21
N GLY A 144 -38.51 -21.68 -5.19
CA GLY A 144 -38.67 -22.03 -3.78
C GLY A 144 -37.45 -22.65 -3.11
N LYS A 145 -36.39 -23.00 -3.86
CA LYS A 145 -35.15 -23.55 -3.29
C LYS A 145 -34.33 -22.49 -2.56
N GLU A 146 -33.43 -22.93 -1.69
CA GLU A 146 -32.61 -22.04 -0.88
C GLU A 146 -31.32 -21.60 -1.60
N TYR A 147 -30.97 -20.32 -1.44
CA TYR A 147 -29.70 -19.72 -1.83
C TYR A 147 -29.16 -18.85 -0.69
N TRP A 148 -27.90 -18.41 -0.80
CA TRP A 148 -27.25 -17.56 0.19
C TRP A 148 -27.15 -16.09 -0.23
N ALA A 149 -27.54 -15.22 0.69
CA ALA A 149 -27.24 -13.79 0.66
C ALA A 149 -26.09 -13.50 1.63
N LEU A 150 -24.99 -12.97 1.10
CA LEU A 150 -23.78 -12.66 1.84
C LEU A 150 -23.85 -11.23 2.33
N PHE A 151 -23.81 -11.02 3.65
CA PHE A 151 -23.95 -9.70 4.25
C PHE A 151 -22.58 -9.05 4.47
N PHE A 152 -22.37 -7.89 3.87
CA PHE A 152 -21.14 -7.10 3.98
C PHE A 152 -21.40 -5.71 4.58
N SER A 153 -20.40 -5.21 5.30
CA SER A 153 -20.39 -3.87 5.90
C SER A 153 -19.23 -3.01 5.35
N GLY A 154 -19.25 -1.69 5.61
CA GLY A 154 -18.19 -0.76 5.18
C GLY A 154 -16.74 -1.18 5.52
N PRO A 155 -16.46 -1.75 6.72
CA PRO A 155 -15.18 -2.38 7.06
C PRO A 155 -14.61 -3.39 6.05
N ILE A 156 -15.41 -3.92 5.11
CA ILE A 156 -14.89 -4.80 4.04
C ILE A 156 -13.78 -4.12 3.21
N ARG A 157 -13.77 -2.78 3.13
CA ARG A 157 -12.74 -2.01 2.40
C ARG A 157 -11.32 -2.30 2.90
N SER A 158 -11.13 -2.69 4.16
CA SER A 158 -9.81 -2.97 4.72
C SER A 158 -9.19 -4.29 4.23
N ALA A 159 -9.99 -5.25 3.75
CA ALA A 159 -9.45 -6.47 3.12
C ALA A 159 -8.76 -6.18 1.77
N GLY A 160 -9.03 -5.01 1.19
CA GLY A 160 -8.69 -4.68 -0.19
C GLY A 160 -9.57 -5.45 -1.19
N GLY A 161 -9.57 -4.98 -2.44
CA GLY A 161 -10.45 -5.51 -3.48
C GLY A 161 -10.25 -7.00 -3.74
N THR A 162 -9.00 -7.49 -3.77
CA THR A 162 -8.74 -8.93 -4.04
C THR A 162 -9.25 -9.81 -2.91
N GLY A 163 -9.00 -9.43 -1.66
CA GLY A 163 -9.38 -10.25 -0.51
C GLY A 163 -10.90 -10.45 -0.42
N ALA A 164 -11.65 -9.36 -0.57
CA ALA A 164 -13.11 -9.41 -0.56
C ALA A 164 -13.69 -10.19 -1.75
N SER A 165 -13.11 -10.08 -2.96
CA SER A 165 -13.56 -10.90 -4.09
C SER A 165 -13.33 -12.39 -3.87
N VAL A 166 -12.18 -12.76 -3.27
CA VAL A 166 -11.90 -14.15 -2.91
C VAL A 166 -12.84 -14.63 -1.81
N CYS A 167 -13.30 -13.78 -0.89
CA CYS A 167 -14.35 -14.14 0.07
C CYS A 167 -15.65 -14.56 -0.64
N VAL A 168 -16.07 -13.83 -1.67
CA VAL A 168 -17.27 -14.17 -2.48
C VAL A 168 -17.05 -15.51 -3.21
N LEU A 169 -15.87 -15.72 -3.77
CA LEU A 169 -15.48 -16.99 -4.40
C LEU A 169 -15.51 -18.16 -3.42
N ILE A 170 -14.98 -17.99 -2.20
CA ILE A 170 -14.99 -19.00 -1.13
C ILE A 170 -16.44 -19.33 -0.76
N ALA A 171 -17.29 -18.32 -0.58
CA ALA A 171 -18.69 -18.53 -0.24
C ALA A 171 -19.43 -19.32 -1.34
N ASP A 172 -19.17 -19.02 -2.61
CA ASP A 172 -19.71 -19.78 -3.73
C ASP A 172 -19.18 -21.24 -3.80
N TYR A 173 -17.90 -21.44 -3.52
CA TYR A 173 -17.34 -22.78 -3.45
C TYR A 173 -18.00 -23.60 -2.33
N VAL A 174 -18.12 -23.03 -1.13
CA VAL A 174 -18.72 -23.70 0.03
C VAL A 174 -20.21 -23.95 -0.20
N ARG A 175 -20.97 -23.00 -0.76
CA ARG A 175 -22.41 -23.19 -1.04
C ARG A 175 -22.62 -24.34 -2.03
N LYS A 176 -21.76 -24.44 -3.06
CA LYS A 176 -21.80 -25.55 -4.02
C LYS A 176 -21.49 -26.89 -3.34
N LYS A 177 -20.49 -26.95 -2.46
CA LYS A 177 -20.14 -28.19 -1.71
C LYS A 177 -21.20 -28.59 -0.68
N LEU A 178 -22.05 -27.66 -0.24
CA LEU A 178 -23.20 -27.92 0.63
C LEU A 178 -24.53 -28.04 -0.14
N ASN A 179 -24.49 -28.16 -1.48
CA ASN A 179 -25.66 -28.32 -2.36
C ASN A 179 -26.70 -27.18 -2.31
N VAL A 180 -26.25 -25.97 -1.97
CA VAL A 180 -27.06 -24.75 -1.99
C VAL A 180 -27.13 -24.18 -3.41
N GLN A 181 -28.33 -23.78 -3.84
CA GLN A 181 -28.56 -23.36 -5.21
C GLN A 181 -27.97 -21.97 -5.49
N PRO A 182 -27.63 -21.65 -6.75
CA PRO A 182 -27.13 -20.32 -7.09
C PRO A 182 -28.20 -19.25 -6.88
N TYR A 183 -27.80 -17.99 -6.82
CA TYR A 183 -28.73 -16.85 -6.79
C TYR A 183 -29.44 -16.69 -8.14
N ASP A 184 -30.73 -16.30 -8.12
CA ASP A 184 -31.55 -15.99 -9.28
C ASP A 184 -32.06 -14.54 -9.22
N PRO A 185 -31.23 -13.55 -9.60
CA PRO A 185 -31.62 -12.14 -9.55
C PRO A 185 -32.77 -11.83 -10.50
N THR A 186 -33.73 -11.05 -10.00
CA THR A 186 -34.74 -10.38 -10.82
C THR A 186 -34.17 -9.12 -11.48
N GLU A 187 -34.78 -8.64 -12.57
CA GLU A 187 -34.33 -7.41 -13.23
C GLU A 187 -34.39 -6.19 -12.28
N GLU A 188 -35.38 -6.11 -11.39
CA GLU A 188 -35.48 -5.06 -10.39
C GLU A 188 -34.31 -5.09 -9.39
N GLU A 189 -33.86 -6.27 -8.98
CA GLU A 189 -32.69 -6.43 -8.10
C GLU A 189 -31.39 -6.03 -8.81
N ILE A 190 -31.27 -6.32 -10.11
CA ILE A 190 -30.12 -5.92 -10.93
C ILE A 190 -30.08 -4.38 -11.04
N GLN A 191 -31.20 -3.75 -11.41
CA GLN A 191 -31.28 -2.30 -11.53
C GLN A 191 -31.13 -1.58 -10.18
N ARG A 192 -31.62 -2.19 -9.09
CA ARG A 192 -31.32 -1.75 -7.73
C ARG A 192 -29.82 -1.71 -7.47
N MET A 193 -29.07 -2.75 -7.87
CA MET A 193 -27.62 -2.78 -7.68
C MET A 193 -26.91 -1.67 -8.45
N VAL A 194 -27.29 -1.45 -9.72
CA VAL A 194 -26.78 -0.35 -10.54
C VAL A 194 -27.01 0.99 -9.85
N THR A 195 -28.27 1.27 -9.51
CA THR A 195 -28.71 2.51 -8.87
C THR A 195 -27.95 2.76 -7.57
N GLU A 196 -27.82 1.75 -6.72
CA GLU A 196 -27.20 1.88 -5.41
C GLU A 196 -25.70 2.17 -5.50
N VAL A 197 -24.98 1.55 -6.46
CA VAL A 197 -23.56 1.82 -6.71
C VAL A 197 -23.32 3.25 -7.20
N HIS A 198 -24.16 3.75 -8.13
CA HIS A 198 -24.07 5.11 -8.64
C HIS A 198 -24.46 6.16 -7.59
N ASP A 199 -25.53 5.93 -6.84
CA ASP A 199 -25.93 6.78 -5.71
C ASP A 199 -24.82 6.86 -4.66
N PHE A 200 -24.22 5.73 -4.30
CA PHE A 200 -23.11 5.69 -3.35
C PHE A 200 -21.91 6.50 -3.85
N HIS A 201 -21.53 6.34 -5.12
CA HIS A 201 -20.43 7.10 -5.73
C HIS A 201 -20.68 8.62 -5.70
N ASN A 202 -21.88 9.03 -6.11
CA ASN A 202 -22.21 10.43 -6.31
C ASN A 202 -22.59 11.16 -5.01
N ARG A 203 -23.18 10.46 -4.05
CA ARG A 203 -23.82 11.08 -2.87
C ARG A 203 -23.10 10.77 -1.55
N ILE A 204 -22.28 9.72 -1.49
CA ILE A 204 -21.61 9.29 -0.24
C ILE A 204 -20.09 9.38 -0.35
N THR A 205 -19.47 8.63 -1.26
CA THR A 205 -18.01 8.65 -1.47
C THR A 205 -17.63 8.10 -2.82
N ASN A 206 -16.62 8.73 -3.44
CA ASN A 206 -16.06 8.25 -4.70
C ASN A 206 -15.46 6.84 -4.55
N LEU A 207 -15.91 5.95 -5.43
CA LEU A 207 -15.36 4.61 -5.61
C LEU A 207 -14.01 4.67 -6.33
N GLN A 208 -13.08 3.78 -5.97
CA GLN A 208 -11.79 3.62 -6.65
C GLN A 208 -11.90 3.15 -8.12
N TYR A 209 -13.03 2.55 -8.45
CA TYR A 209 -13.45 2.15 -9.78
C TYR A 209 -14.96 2.27 -9.80
N LEU A 210 -15.49 3.17 -10.62
CA LEU A 210 -16.91 3.23 -10.93
C LEU A 210 -17.11 2.39 -12.19
N PRO A 211 -17.70 1.18 -12.07
CA PRO A 211 -18.02 0.38 -13.24
C PRO A 211 -19.17 1.03 -14.03
N SER A 212 -19.30 0.70 -15.31
CA SER A 212 -20.47 1.08 -16.10
C SER A 212 -21.72 0.31 -15.64
N GLU A 213 -22.90 0.80 -16.01
CA GLU A 213 -24.17 0.10 -15.78
C GLU A 213 -24.18 -1.30 -16.41
N GLU A 214 -23.57 -1.44 -17.60
CA GLU A 214 -23.40 -2.72 -18.30
C GLU A 214 -22.53 -3.69 -17.49
N GLU A 215 -21.41 -3.22 -16.92
CA GLU A 215 -20.56 -4.04 -16.06
C GLU A 215 -21.32 -4.51 -14.80
N ILE A 216 -22.01 -3.60 -14.10
CA ILE A 216 -22.74 -3.94 -12.86
C ILE A 216 -23.86 -4.93 -13.18
N SER A 217 -24.61 -4.68 -14.25
CA SER A 217 -25.74 -5.53 -14.66
C SER A 217 -25.26 -6.92 -15.05
N PHE A 218 -24.23 -7.02 -15.90
CA PHE A 218 -23.67 -8.29 -16.33
C PHE A 218 -23.14 -9.09 -15.14
N LEU A 219 -22.36 -8.45 -14.26
CA LEU A 219 -21.81 -9.13 -13.09
C LEU A 219 -22.93 -9.62 -12.17
N THR A 220 -23.88 -8.76 -11.81
CA THR A 220 -24.97 -9.09 -10.87
C THR A 220 -25.81 -10.25 -11.38
N ARG A 221 -26.08 -10.31 -12.69
CA ARG A 221 -26.83 -11.38 -13.35
C ARG A 221 -26.16 -12.75 -13.24
N HIS A 222 -24.84 -12.80 -13.28
CA HIS A 222 -24.08 -14.06 -13.32
C HIS A 222 -23.52 -14.48 -11.96
N LEU A 223 -23.60 -13.63 -10.93
CA LEU A 223 -23.10 -13.96 -9.60
C LEU A 223 -23.93 -15.09 -8.97
N PRO A 224 -23.30 -16.17 -8.51
CA PRO A 224 -24.00 -17.32 -7.95
C PRO A 224 -24.47 -17.14 -6.49
N VAL A 225 -24.14 -16.01 -5.87
CA VAL A 225 -24.52 -15.63 -4.51
C VAL A 225 -25.00 -14.18 -4.53
N GLN A 226 -25.99 -13.86 -3.69
CA GLN A 226 -26.46 -12.48 -3.58
C GLN A 226 -25.51 -11.68 -2.69
N ILE A 227 -25.10 -10.50 -3.14
CA ILE A 227 -24.33 -9.55 -2.32
C ILE A 227 -25.32 -8.61 -1.62
N ASP A 228 -25.34 -8.63 -0.29
CA ASP A 228 -26.22 -7.83 0.56
C ASP A 228 -25.46 -7.23 1.76
N GLY A 229 -26.14 -6.52 2.65
CA GLY A 229 -25.55 -5.89 3.82
C GLY A 229 -26.54 -5.03 4.59
N ASP A 230 -26.18 -4.69 5.83
CA ASP A 230 -27.00 -3.83 6.68
C ASP A 230 -27.04 -2.37 6.17
N PRO A 231 -28.14 -1.64 6.43
CA PRO A 231 -28.26 -0.23 6.07
C PRO A 231 -27.14 0.59 6.73
N SER A 232 -26.24 1.13 5.91
CA SER A 232 -25.01 1.79 6.38
C SER A 232 -25.17 3.31 6.46
N GLU A 233 -26.08 3.87 5.68
CA GLU A 233 -26.29 5.32 5.57
C GLU A 233 -27.69 5.74 6.03
N LYS A 234 -27.85 7.04 6.31
CA LYS A 234 -29.18 7.62 6.60
C LYS A 234 -30.01 7.85 5.34
N ILE A 235 -29.37 7.86 4.18
CA ILE A 235 -29.95 8.22 2.89
C ILE A 235 -30.53 6.99 2.20
N GLU A 236 -31.68 7.17 1.55
CA GLU A 236 -32.31 6.14 0.73
C GLU A 236 -31.79 6.10 -0.71
N VAL A 237 -31.87 4.91 -1.30
CA VAL A 237 -31.67 4.70 -2.74
C VAL A 237 -32.67 5.52 -3.54
N SER A 238 -32.21 6.07 -4.67
CA SER A 238 -33.02 6.93 -5.54
C SER A 238 -34.17 6.18 -6.23
N GLN A 239 -33.98 4.92 -6.63
CA GLN A 239 -34.97 4.07 -7.32
C GLN A 239 -34.92 2.61 -6.82
N TYR A 240 -35.91 1.79 -7.21
CA TYR A 240 -36.02 0.37 -6.86
C TYR A 240 -36.10 0.09 -5.35
N LYS A 241 -37.07 0.76 -4.71
CA LYS A 241 -37.41 0.60 -3.28
C LYS A 241 -38.34 -0.59 -3.05
N ASP A 242 -38.41 -1.05 -1.80
CA ASP A 242 -39.37 -2.03 -1.28
C ASP A 242 -39.31 -3.41 -1.98
N LEU A 243 -38.11 -3.82 -2.37
CA LEU A 243 -37.90 -5.13 -3.00
C LEU A 243 -38.01 -6.26 -1.97
N LYS A 244 -38.77 -7.31 -2.29
CA LYS A 244 -39.08 -8.44 -1.41
C LYS A 244 -37.86 -9.09 -0.75
N ARG A 245 -36.75 -9.15 -1.48
CA ARG A 245 -35.49 -9.79 -1.04
C ARG A 245 -34.46 -8.78 -0.54
N ILE A 246 -34.77 -7.50 -0.41
CA ILE A 246 -33.84 -6.49 0.12
C ILE A 246 -34.53 -5.75 1.26
N GLU A 247 -34.06 -5.99 2.48
CA GLU A 247 -34.73 -5.58 3.73
C GLU A 247 -34.68 -4.08 4.01
N THR A 248 -34.05 -3.28 3.15
CA THR A 248 -33.87 -1.85 3.39
C THR A 248 -33.88 -1.02 2.10
N ASN A 249 -34.40 0.19 2.20
CA ASN A 249 -34.30 1.22 1.17
C ASN A 249 -33.08 2.14 1.36
N LYS A 250 -32.30 1.97 2.43
CA LYS A 250 -31.10 2.76 2.69
C LYS A 250 -29.89 2.20 1.93
N LEU A 251 -28.92 3.07 1.63
CA LEU A 251 -27.69 2.65 0.97
C LEU A 251 -26.86 1.71 1.86
N ARG A 252 -26.36 0.63 1.23
CA ARG A 252 -25.53 -0.41 1.85
C ARG A 252 -24.09 -0.26 1.33
N ASN A 253 -23.24 0.35 2.15
CA ASN A 253 -21.88 0.69 1.76
C ASN A 253 -21.04 -0.55 1.43
N GLY A 254 -21.19 -1.62 2.22
CA GLY A 254 -20.47 -2.89 2.00
C GLY A 254 -20.78 -3.51 0.64
N VAL A 255 -22.06 -3.49 0.25
CA VAL A 255 -22.54 -3.99 -1.06
C VAL A 255 -21.89 -3.23 -2.21
N CYS A 256 -21.96 -1.90 -2.17
CA CYS A 256 -21.41 -1.05 -3.22
C CYS A 256 -19.89 -1.27 -3.40
N LEU A 257 -19.17 -1.39 -2.29
CA LEU A 257 -17.73 -1.66 -2.29
C LEU A 257 -17.40 -3.03 -2.88
N VAL A 258 -18.14 -4.08 -2.49
CA VAL A 258 -17.91 -5.46 -2.97
C VAL A 258 -18.18 -5.57 -4.48
N ILE A 259 -19.26 -4.99 -4.97
CA ILE A 259 -19.57 -5.00 -6.41
C ILE A 259 -18.51 -4.21 -7.18
N ALA A 260 -18.28 -2.95 -6.83
CA ALA A 260 -17.46 -2.06 -7.63
C ALA A 260 -15.94 -2.22 -7.41
N GLU A 261 -15.45 -2.08 -6.17
CA GLU A 261 -14.01 -2.06 -5.87
C GLU A 261 -13.39 -3.45 -5.75
N CYS A 262 -14.22 -4.48 -5.53
CA CYS A 262 -13.76 -5.86 -5.37
C CYS A 262 -14.02 -6.66 -6.65
N LEU A 263 -15.28 -7.01 -6.96
CA LEU A 263 -15.60 -7.92 -8.05
C LEU A 263 -15.31 -7.28 -9.42
N CYS A 264 -15.94 -6.16 -9.78
CA CYS A 264 -15.72 -5.50 -11.07
C CYS A 264 -14.25 -5.07 -11.26
N GLN A 265 -13.66 -4.39 -10.27
CA GLN A 265 -12.28 -3.89 -10.38
C GLN A 265 -11.24 -5.03 -10.45
N LYS A 266 -11.47 -6.16 -9.76
CA LYS A 266 -10.50 -7.27 -9.68
C LYS A 266 -10.84 -8.46 -10.58
N ALA A 267 -11.89 -8.37 -11.39
CA ALA A 267 -12.27 -9.41 -12.35
C ALA A 267 -11.08 -9.91 -13.21
N PRO A 268 -10.20 -9.06 -13.79
CA PRO A 268 -9.05 -9.56 -14.56
C PRO A 268 -8.09 -10.43 -13.74
N LYS A 269 -7.91 -10.09 -12.45
CA LYS A 269 -7.03 -10.86 -11.55
C LYS A 269 -7.68 -12.16 -11.10
N LEU A 270 -8.99 -12.15 -10.84
CA LEU A 270 -9.76 -13.36 -10.56
C LEU A 270 -9.72 -14.32 -11.74
N TRP A 271 -10.02 -13.81 -12.94
CA TRP A 271 -10.04 -14.62 -14.17
C TRP A 271 -8.68 -15.24 -14.46
N LYS A 272 -7.59 -14.48 -14.37
CA LYS A 272 -6.22 -15.00 -14.59
C LYS A 272 -5.84 -16.18 -13.68
N GLN A 273 -6.44 -16.27 -12.50
CA GLN A 273 -6.22 -17.39 -11.57
C GLN A 273 -7.20 -18.53 -11.87
N LEU A 274 -8.49 -18.22 -11.97
CA LEU A 274 -9.54 -19.21 -12.22
C LEU A 274 -9.41 -19.90 -13.58
N SER A 275 -8.88 -19.23 -14.61
CA SER A 275 -8.60 -19.85 -15.91
C SER A 275 -7.53 -20.94 -15.85
N LYS A 276 -6.70 -20.96 -14.79
CA LYS A 276 -5.63 -21.95 -14.61
C LYS A 276 -6.08 -23.20 -13.86
N TRP A 277 -6.87 -23.03 -12.80
CA TRP A 277 -7.21 -24.11 -11.86
C TRP A 277 -8.70 -24.15 -11.46
N GLY A 278 -9.54 -23.23 -11.95
CA GLY A 278 -10.94 -23.12 -11.55
C GLY A 278 -11.75 -24.37 -11.90
N ASN A 279 -11.43 -25.05 -13.01
CA ASN A 279 -12.06 -26.30 -13.40
C ASN A 279 -11.79 -27.43 -12.39
N ASP A 280 -10.58 -27.52 -11.86
CA ASP A 280 -10.18 -28.54 -10.86
C ASP A 280 -10.93 -28.40 -9.52
N PHE A 281 -11.58 -27.24 -9.30
CA PHE A 281 -12.27 -26.88 -8.07
C PHE A 281 -13.79 -26.71 -8.26
N ASP A 282 -14.37 -27.25 -9.34
CA ASP A 282 -15.80 -27.08 -9.67
C ASP A 282 -16.23 -25.61 -9.77
N LEU A 283 -15.36 -24.72 -10.22
CA LEU A 283 -15.62 -23.28 -10.38
C LEU A 283 -15.70 -22.86 -11.86
N SER A 284 -15.92 -23.82 -12.77
CA SER A 284 -16.04 -23.57 -14.22
C SER A 284 -17.13 -22.57 -14.59
N HIS A 285 -18.19 -22.47 -13.78
CA HIS A 285 -19.27 -21.49 -13.98
C HIS A 285 -18.82 -20.03 -13.78
N TRP A 286 -17.62 -19.76 -13.28
CA TRP A 286 -17.02 -18.42 -13.25
C TRP A 286 -16.37 -18.00 -14.58
N SER A 287 -16.48 -18.81 -15.63
CA SER A 287 -16.00 -18.47 -16.98
C SER A 287 -16.63 -17.20 -17.55
N PHE A 288 -17.79 -16.76 -17.05
CA PHE A 288 -18.38 -15.46 -17.40
C PHE A 288 -17.44 -14.27 -17.15
N LEU A 289 -16.42 -14.42 -16.29
CA LEU A 289 -15.43 -13.37 -16.07
C LEU A 289 -14.58 -13.09 -17.32
N GLU A 290 -14.46 -14.04 -18.25
CA GLU A 290 -13.80 -13.81 -19.53
C GLU A 290 -14.54 -12.73 -20.33
N GLU A 291 -15.84 -12.94 -20.54
CA GLU A 291 -16.73 -11.98 -21.22
C GLU A 291 -16.80 -10.65 -20.46
N PHE A 292 -16.88 -10.69 -19.13
CA PHE A 292 -16.83 -9.46 -18.32
C PHE A 292 -15.55 -8.64 -18.57
N VAL A 293 -14.39 -9.30 -18.67
CA VAL A 293 -13.11 -8.63 -18.93
C VAL A 293 -13.11 -7.98 -20.32
N GLU A 294 -13.81 -8.55 -21.30
CA GLU A 294 -14.00 -7.92 -22.61
C GLU A 294 -14.91 -6.70 -22.56
N ILE A 295 -16.05 -6.78 -21.85
CA ILE A 295 -16.95 -5.65 -21.60
C ILE A 295 -16.17 -4.50 -20.95
N GLN A 296 -15.37 -4.81 -19.93
CA GLN A 296 -14.54 -3.84 -19.24
C GLN A 296 -13.49 -3.18 -20.17
N LYS A 297 -12.88 -3.93 -21.10
CA LYS A 297 -11.95 -3.38 -22.09
C LYS A 297 -12.67 -2.41 -23.04
N LYS A 298 -13.85 -2.78 -23.54
CA LYS A 298 -14.69 -1.94 -24.41
C LYS A 298 -15.10 -0.64 -23.71
N ALA A 299 -15.53 -0.70 -22.45
CA ALA A 299 -15.88 0.48 -21.65
C ALA A 299 -14.68 1.42 -21.46
N LYS A 300 -13.49 0.88 -21.19
CA LYS A 300 -12.25 1.67 -21.06
C LYS A 300 -11.79 2.30 -22.37
N ALA A 301 -12.01 1.63 -23.51
CA ALA A 301 -11.68 2.18 -24.83
C ALA A 301 -12.60 3.37 -25.19
N LYS A 302 -13.90 3.27 -24.92
CA LYS A 302 -14.85 4.38 -25.14
C LYS A 302 -14.49 5.64 -24.34
N LEU A 303 -13.94 5.48 -23.13
CA LEU A 303 -13.45 6.59 -22.30
C LEU A 303 -12.16 7.24 -22.84
N LYS A 304 -11.45 6.59 -23.77
CA LYS A 304 -10.18 7.06 -24.33
C LYS A 304 -10.31 7.76 -25.68
N GLY A 305 -11.48 7.72 -26.33
CA GLY A 305 -11.69 8.41 -27.62
C GLY A 305 -10.78 7.91 -28.76
N GLU A 306 -10.40 6.63 -28.75
CA GLU A 306 -9.55 6.05 -29.79
C GLU A 306 -10.43 5.35 -30.86
N GLU A 307 -10.49 5.93 -32.07
CA GLU A 307 -10.83 5.18 -33.29
C GLU A 307 -9.69 4.20 -33.60
N LYS A 308 -10.03 2.96 -33.98
CA LYS A 308 -9.04 1.94 -34.35
C LYS A 308 -8.42 2.32 -35.70
N ASP A 309 -7.13 2.66 -35.70
CA ASP A 309 -6.30 2.55 -36.90
C ASP A 309 -5.79 1.09 -37.01
N GLU A 310 -6.28 0.39 -38.03
CA GLU A 310 -5.82 -0.95 -38.39
C GLU A 310 -4.47 -0.87 -39.12
N GLY A 311 -3.39 -1.29 -38.46
CA GLY A 311 -2.12 -1.58 -39.14
C GLY A 311 -0.86 -1.19 -38.38
N LYS A 312 -0.47 -2.00 -37.38
CA LYS A 312 0.91 -2.39 -37.05
C LYS A 312 0.94 -3.22 -35.76
N GLU A 313 1.24 -4.50 -35.90
CA GLU A 313 1.54 -5.43 -34.81
C GLU A 313 2.82 -5.03 -34.06
N LYS A 314 2.63 -4.33 -32.94
CA LYS A 314 3.38 -4.43 -31.68
C LYS A 314 2.49 -3.71 -30.68
N ALA A 315 2.09 -4.34 -29.59
CA ALA A 315 1.23 -3.73 -28.57
C ALA A 315 1.87 -2.42 -28.08
N LYS A 316 1.49 -1.29 -28.69
CA LYS A 316 2.10 0.01 -28.45
C LYS A 316 1.67 0.40 -27.05
N ILE A 317 2.63 0.45 -26.14
CA ILE A 317 2.42 0.88 -24.77
C ILE A 317 1.83 2.30 -24.84
N THR A 318 0.57 2.47 -24.40
CA THR A 318 -0.12 3.77 -24.43
C THR A 318 0.01 4.52 -23.10
N PRO A 319 -0.06 5.87 -23.13
CA PRO A 319 -0.14 6.69 -21.92
C PRO A 319 -1.38 6.36 -21.07
N ASP A 320 -1.23 6.32 -19.73
CA ASP A 320 -2.36 6.20 -18.80
C ASP A 320 -2.55 7.48 -17.97
N PHE A 321 -3.68 8.15 -18.15
CA PHE A 321 -4.03 9.39 -17.43
C PHE A 321 -4.82 9.13 -16.13
N THR A 322 -5.10 7.88 -15.77
CA THR A 322 -5.92 7.52 -14.61
C THR A 322 -5.33 8.07 -13.30
N PHE A 323 -3.99 8.11 -13.18
CA PHE A 323 -3.34 8.65 -11.99
C PHE A 323 -3.64 10.13 -11.76
N MET A 324 -4.05 10.87 -12.80
CA MET A 324 -4.39 12.30 -12.74
C MET A 324 -5.83 12.58 -12.34
N LYS A 325 -6.73 11.58 -12.30
CA LYS A 325 -8.12 11.78 -11.83
C LYS A 325 -8.14 12.18 -10.34
N ASP A 326 -9.15 12.96 -9.95
CA ASP A 326 -9.37 13.46 -8.57
C ASP A 326 -8.16 14.22 -8.00
N ILE A 327 -7.78 15.31 -8.67
CA ILE A 327 -6.74 16.21 -8.17
C ILE A 327 -7.30 16.97 -6.98
N VAL A 328 -6.60 16.87 -5.85
CA VAL A 328 -6.90 17.64 -4.64
C VAL A 328 -5.96 18.83 -4.63
N ALA A 329 -6.47 20.00 -4.24
CA ALA A 329 -5.64 21.20 -4.05
C ALA A 329 -4.40 20.89 -3.18
N GLY A 330 -3.25 21.44 -3.57
CA GLY A 330 -1.97 21.22 -2.90
C GLY A 330 -1.23 19.91 -3.25
N ARG A 331 -1.75 19.10 -4.20
CA ARG A 331 -1.08 17.88 -4.68
C ARG A 331 -0.62 18.05 -6.13
N PRO A 332 0.63 18.48 -6.38
CA PRO A 332 1.09 18.79 -7.73
C PRO A 332 1.17 17.53 -8.60
N ILE A 333 0.89 17.72 -9.90
CA ILE A 333 1.33 16.81 -10.94
C ILE A 333 2.81 17.07 -11.17
N LEU A 334 3.62 16.03 -11.07
CA LEU A 334 5.07 16.15 -11.22
C LEU A 334 5.49 15.94 -12.67
N THR A 335 4.86 14.98 -13.34
CA THR A 335 5.09 14.71 -14.76
C THR A 335 3.86 14.07 -15.40
N MET A 336 3.65 14.42 -16.68
CA MET A 336 2.65 13.80 -17.55
C MET A 336 3.06 12.37 -17.93
N PRO A 337 2.11 11.51 -18.30
CA PRO A 337 2.41 10.13 -18.67
C PRO A 337 3.31 10.05 -19.90
N MET A 338 4.33 9.17 -19.84
CA MET A 338 5.33 8.95 -20.90
C MET A 338 6.02 10.23 -21.44
N ARG A 339 5.94 11.36 -20.72
CA ARG A 339 6.52 12.62 -21.16
C ARG A 339 8.02 12.63 -20.93
N PHE A 340 8.76 12.93 -22.01
CA PHE A 340 10.20 13.12 -21.97
C PHE A 340 10.58 14.19 -20.92
N GLY A 341 11.65 13.96 -20.17
CA GLY A 341 12.07 14.81 -19.04
C GLY A 341 11.34 14.52 -17.72
N GLY A 342 10.34 13.62 -17.72
CA GLY A 342 9.72 13.10 -16.51
C GLY A 342 10.64 12.19 -15.70
N PHE A 343 10.07 11.36 -14.82
CA PHE A 343 10.83 10.34 -14.13
C PHE A 343 11.21 9.21 -15.09
N ARG A 344 12.51 8.99 -15.33
CA ARG A 344 12.95 7.86 -16.17
C ARG A 344 12.82 6.56 -15.38
N LEU A 345 12.17 5.55 -15.95
CA LEU A 345 12.08 4.24 -15.32
C LEU A 345 13.46 3.57 -15.29
N ARG A 346 13.85 3.12 -14.10
CA ARG A 346 14.97 2.20 -13.91
C ARG A 346 14.50 0.99 -13.11
N TYR A 347 14.72 -0.21 -13.63
CA TYR A 347 14.41 -1.41 -12.87
C TYR A 347 15.45 -1.62 -11.78
N GLY A 348 14.99 -1.82 -10.55
CA GLY A 348 15.88 -2.18 -9.46
C GLY A 348 15.21 -2.13 -8.10
N ARG A 349 15.93 -2.60 -7.09
CA ARG A 349 15.48 -2.60 -5.70
C ARG A 349 16.64 -2.14 -4.82
N ALA A 350 16.52 -0.94 -4.27
CA ALA A 350 17.40 -0.48 -3.21
C ALA A 350 17.02 -1.15 -1.89
N ARG A 351 17.92 -1.10 -0.90
CA ARG A 351 17.69 -1.64 0.45
C ARG A 351 16.45 -1.07 1.15
N ASN A 352 15.97 0.11 0.74
CA ASN A 352 14.81 0.83 1.27
C ASN A 352 13.65 0.96 0.26
N SER A 353 13.69 0.19 -0.85
CA SER A 353 12.63 0.15 -1.86
C SER A 353 12.11 -1.28 -2.11
N GLY A 354 11.08 -1.40 -2.94
CA GLY A 354 10.29 -2.62 -3.12
C GLY A 354 9.07 -2.66 -2.21
N TYR A 355 8.23 -3.71 -2.35
CA TYR A 355 6.93 -3.78 -1.67
C TYR A 355 6.06 -2.53 -1.92
N SER A 356 6.03 -2.05 -3.17
CA SER A 356 5.37 -0.79 -3.56
C SER A 356 5.96 0.47 -2.93
N SER A 357 7.24 0.40 -2.56
CA SER A 357 8.12 1.55 -2.38
C SER A 357 8.99 1.72 -3.63
N ALA A 358 9.01 2.94 -4.20
CA ALA A 358 9.93 3.35 -5.24
C ALA A 358 11.04 4.22 -4.61
N ALA A 359 12.14 4.45 -5.32
CA ALA A 359 13.15 5.40 -4.88
C ALA A 359 13.47 6.44 -5.96
N ILE A 360 13.70 7.68 -5.54
CA ILE A 360 14.18 8.77 -6.42
C ILE A 360 15.42 9.41 -5.80
N HIS A 361 16.14 10.17 -6.62
CA HIS A 361 17.33 10.88 -6.16
C HIS A 361 16.97 11.99 -5.13
N PRO A 362 17.72 12.13 -4.02
CA PRO A 362 17.46 13.19 -3.03
C PRO A 362 17.51 14.61 -3.61
N ALA A 363 18.36 14.86 -4.62
CA ALA A 363 18.39 16.15 -5.31
C ALA A 363 17.04 16.44 -6.01
N THR A 364 16.38 15.43 -6.57
CA THR A 364 15.05 15.56 -7.18
C THR A 364 14.01 16.00 -6.16
N MET A 365 13.99 15.39 -4.97
CA MET A 365 13.10 15.81 -3.87
C MET A 365 13.29 17.29 -3.53
N SER A 366 14.56 17.71 -3.48
CA SER A 366 14.94 19.07 -3.14
C SER A 366 14.56 20.11 -4.20
N VAL A 367 14.81 19.84 -5.50
CA VAL A 367 14.45 20.79 -6.57
C VAL A 367 12.94 20.90 -6.77
N LEU A 368 12.20 19.86 -6.40
CA LEU A 368 10.73 19.87 -6.32
C LEU A 368 10.21 20.55 -5.05
N LYS A 369 10.95 21.54 -4.53
CA LYS A 369 10.60 22.35 -3.35
C LYS A 369 10.22 21.53 -2.12
N ASN A 370 10.78 20.33 -1.95
CA ASN A 370 10.46 19.39 -0.88
C ASN A 370 8.97 19.01 -0.79
N TYR A 371 8.21 19.08 -1.90
CA TYR A 371 6.86 18.48 -1.96
C TYR A 371 6.89 16.96 -1.80
N ILE A 372 8.03 16.34 -2.11
CA ILE A 372 8.28 14.92 -1.90
C ILE A 372 9.28 14.81 -0.75
N ALA A 373 8.87 14.08 0.28
CA ALA A 373 9.74 13.63 1.36
C ALA A 373 9.78 12.10 1.42
N ILE A 374 10.66 11.55 2.25
CA ILE A 374 10.68 10.12 2.54
C ILE A 374 9.34 9.72 3.16
N GLY A 375 8.66 8.76 2.55
CA GLY A 375 7.33 8.34 2.99
C GLY A 375 6.17 9.07 2.29
N THR A 376 6.46 10.06 1.44
CA THR A 376 5.42 10.64 0.57
C THR A 376 4.96 9.57 -0.42
N GLN A 377 3.65 9.38 -0.52
CA GLN A 377 3.04 8.54 -1.55
C GLN A 377 2.98 9.32 -2.87
N LEU A 378 3.48 8.74 -3.95
CA LEU A 378 3.16 9.16 -5.32
C LEU A 378 2.04 8.29 -5.88
N LYS A 379 1.15 8.91 -6.66
CA LYS A 379 0.30 8.17 -7.60
C LYS A 379 1.04 8.08 -8.91
N LEU A 380 1.28 6.84 -9.36
CA LEU A 380 2.06 6.57 -10.56
C LEU A 380 1.13 6.15 -11.70
N GLU A 381 1.59 6.43 -12.91
CA GLU A 381 1.02 5.92 -14.14
C GLU A 381 1.09 4.38 -14.21
N ARG A 382 2.23 3.80 -13.79
CA ARG A 382 2.51 2.36 -13.85
C ARG A 382 3.67 2.01 -12.90
N PRO A 383 3.85 0.74 -12.50
CA PRO A 383 2.99 -0.43 -12.75
C PRO A 383 1.74 -0.50 -11.86
N GLY A 384 1.60 0.41 -10.89
CA GLY A 384 0.49 0.40 -9.94
C GLY A 384 0.01 1.81 -9.58
N LYS A 385 -1.17 1.90 -8.95
CA LYS A 385 -1.86 3.17 -8.63
C LYS A 385 -1.08 4.11 -7.70
N GLY A 386 -0.07 3.61 -7.01
CA GLY A 386 0.82 4.44 -6.22
C GLY A 386 1.96 3.67 -5.60
N ALA A 387 3.00 4.43 -5.22
CA ALA A 387 4.17 3.94 -4.53
C ALA A 387 4.54 4.94 -3.43
N VAL A 388 5.06 4.45 -2.31
CA VAL A 388 5.72 5.32 -1.32
C VAL A 388 7.14 5.60 -1.83
N VAL A 389 7.66 6.80 -1.60
CA VAL A 389 8.98 7.17 -2.12
C VAL A 389 10.04 7.14 -1.03
N ALA A 390 11.14 6.46 -1.35
CA ALA A 390 12.40 6.45 -0.64
C ALA A 390 13.48 7.23 -1.40
N ALA A 391 14.68 7.32 -0.82
CA ALA A 391 15.85 7.94 -1.44
C ALA A 391 16.84 6.88 -1.96
N CYS A 392 17.40 7.14 -3.13
CA CYS A 392 18.54 6.41 -3.68
C CYS A 392 19.48 7.43 -4.34
N ASP A 393 20.70 7.57 -3.85
CA ASP A 393 21.70 8.56 -4.29
C ASP A 393 22.67 8.01 -5.34
N THR A 394 22.54 6.75 -5.75
CA THR A 394 23.34 6.13 -6.81
C THR A 394 22.69 6.18 -8.20
N ILE A 395 21.40 6.52 -8.28
CA ILE A 395 20.66 6.67 -9.54
C ILE A 395 20.78 8.11 -10.06
N GLU A 396 20.43 8.35 -11.32
CA GLU A 396 20.59 9.68 -11.91
C GLU A 396 19.65 10.70 -11.27
N GLY A 397 20.23 11.82 -10.83
CA GLY A 397 19.49 12.99 -10.34
C GLY A 397 18.90 13.85 -11.46
N PRO A 398 18.29 14.99 -11.10
CA PRO A 398 17.65 15.86 -12.06
C PRO A 398 18.67 16.64 -12.90
N VAL A 399 18.30 17.00 -14.13
CA VAL A 399 19.02 17.97 -14.95
C VAL A 399 18.24 19.28 -14.95
N VAL A 400 18.91 20.37 -14.61
CA VAL A 400 18.31 21.69 -14.40
C VAL A 400 18.99 22.73 -15.26
N ARG A 401 18.24 23.75 -15.64
CA ARG A 401 18.72 24.98 -16.26
C ARG A 401 18.67 26.12 -15.25
N LEU A 402 19.77 26.85 -15.14
CA LEU A 402 19.87 28.04 -14.32
C LEU A 402 19.39 29.29 -15.09
N LYS A 403 19.15 30.39 -14.37
CA LYS A 403 18.72 31.68 -14.95
C LYS A 403 19.71 32.26 -15.97
N ASP A 404 20.99 31.94 -15.84
CA ASP A 404 22.05 32.35 -16.78
C ASP A 404 22.08 31.48 -18.06
N GLY A 405 21.23 30.46 -18.16
CA GLY A 405 21.15 29.52 -19.28
C GLY A 405 22.02 28.26 -19.13
N THR A 406 22.86 28.18 -18.09
CA THR A 406 23.70 27.02 -17.79
C THR A 406 22.84 25.80 -17.47
N VAL A 407 23.20 24.64 -18.00
CA VAL A 407 22.55 23.35 -17.77
C VAL A 407 23.46 22.45 -16.96
N LEU A 408 22.95 21.89 -15.86
CA LEU A 408 23.70 21.06 -14.91
C LEU A 408 22.94 19.78 -14.58
N GLN A 409 23.65 18.65 -14.51
CA GLN A 409 23.15 17.43 -13.87
C GLN A 409 23.49 17.47 -12.37
N LEU A 410 22.48 17.31 -11.50
CA LEU A 410 22.68 17.36 -10.06
C LEU A 410 22.92 15.97 -9.48
N GLU A 411 24.18 15.64 -9.19
CA GLU A 411 24.57 14.39 -8.50
C GLU A 411 24.41 14.48 -6.97
N LYS A 412 24.20 15.68 -6.41
CA LYS A 412 24.05 15.91 -4.96
C LYS A 412 22.91 16.88 -4.68
N ILE A 413 22.44 16.92 -3.43
CA ILE A 413 21.44 17.90 -2.99
C ILE A 413 22.03 19.31 -3.18
N PRO A 414 21.39 20.17 -4.00
CA PRO A 414 21.89 21.53 -4.19
C PRO A 414 21.75 22.33 -2.89
N ASP A 415 22.64 23.31 -2.69
CA ASP A 415 22.51 24.26 -1.59
C ASP A 415 21.38 25.27 -1.84
N LYS A 416 21.17 26.21 -0.93
CA LYS A 416 20.10 27.22 -1.06
C LYS A 416 20.37 28.18 -2.23
N THR A 417 21.63 28.52 -2.49
CA THR A 417 22.05 29.46 -3.53
C THR A 417 21.72 28.91 -4.90
N LEU A 418 22.18 27.69 -5.20
CA LEU A 418 21.93 27.03 -6.48
C LEU A 418 20.44 26.78 -6.70
N LYS A 419 19.68 26.39 -5.66
CA LYS A 419 18.21 26.22 -5.77
C LYS A 419 17.50 27.48 -6.26
N ASN A 420 17.93 28.65 -5.80
CA ASN A 420 17.31 29.91 -6.16
C ASN A 420 17.62 30.32 -7.61
N GLU A 421 18.69 29.78 -8.19
CA GLU A 421 19.10 30.03 -9.57
C GLU A 421 18.49 29.06 -10.58
N ILE A 422 17.82 28.00 -10.13
CA ILE A 422 17.11 27.08 -11.02
C ILE A 422 15.89 27.77 -11.62
N ASP A 423 15.88 27.89 -12.95
CA ASP A 423 14.78 28.42 -13.75
C ASP A 423 13.87 27.29 -14.26
N LYS A 424 14.47 26.19 -14.76
CA LYS A 424 13.73 25.10 -15.39
C LYS A 424 14.31 23.74 -15.03
N ILE A 425 13.46 22.76 -14.78
CA ILE A 425 13.85 21.35 -14.63
C ILE A 425 13.65 20.68 -15.98
N LEU A 426 14.73 20.22 -16.60
CA LEU A 426 14.72 19.58 -17.92
C LEU A 426 14.46 18.07 -17.81
N PHE A 427 14.98 17.45 -16.76
CA PHE A 427 14.82 16.05 -16.44
C PHE A 427 14.64 15.87 -14.93
N LEU A 428 13.63 15.12 -14.49
CA LEU A 428 13.40 14.85 -13.07
C LEU A 428 14.40 13.88 -12.45
N GLY A 429 15.11 13.09 -13.25
CA GLY A 429 15.94 11.99 -12.77
C GLY A 429 15.25 10.64 -12.83
N ASP A 430 15.93 9.64 -12.31
CA ASP A 430 15.46 8.26 -12.28
C ASP A 430 14.37 8.05 -11.22
N ILE A 431 13.44 7.13 -11.52
CA ILE A 431 12.60 6.46 -10.54
C ILE A 431 12.90 4.97 -10.55
N LEU A 432 13.38 4.47 -9.41
CA LEU A 432 13.73 3.07 -9.22
C LEU A 432 12.47 2.28 -8.83
N ILE A 433 12.05 1.36 -9.70
CA ILE A 433 10.89 0.50 -9.46
C ILE A 433 11.32 -0.96 -9.60
N THR A 434 10.94 -1.81 -8.63
CA THR A 434 11.31 -3.22 -8.65
C THR A 434 10.48 -4.01 -9.66
N TYR A 435 11.11 -5.00 -10.31
CA TYR A 435 10.44 -6.01 -11.13
C TYR A 435 9.25 -6.66 -10.38
N GLY A 436 9.38 -6.91 -9.08
CA GLY A 436 8.33 -7.53 -8.27
C GLY A 436 7.01 -6.75 -8.27
N ASP A 437 7.05 -5.42 -8.40
CA ASP A 437 5.84 -4.58 -8.48
C ASP A 437 5.16 -4.70 -9.85
N PHE A 438 5.90 -4.94 -10.93
CA PHE A 438 5.30 -5.27 -12.24
C PHE A 438 4.63 -6.65 -12.20
N LEU A 439 5.37 -7.65 -11.71
CA LEU A 439 4.90 -9.03 -11.60
C LEU A 439 3.62 -9.12 -10.76
N ASN A 440 3.61 -8.50 -9.58
CA ASN A 440 2.46 -8.56 -8.66
C ASN A 440 1.20 -7.90 -9.27
N ARG A 441 1.38 -6.84 -10.06
CA ARG A 441 0.28 -6.07 -10.67
C ARG A 441 -0.17 -6.68 -11.99
N SER A 442 0.52 -7.73 -12.45
CA SER A 442 0.34 -8.31 -13.79
C SER A 442 0.46 -7.25 -14.90
N HIS A 443 1.34 -6.27 -14.70
CA HIS A 443 1.62 -5.25 -15.69
C HIS A 443 2.76 -5.74 -16.60
N PRO A 444 2.66 -5.60 -17.93
CA PRO A 444 3.76 -5.95 -18.83
C PRO A 444 4.99 -5.08 -18.54
N LEU A 445 6.18 -5.65 -18.70
CA LEU A 445 7.41 -4.87 -18.63
C LEU A 445 7.44 -3.86 -19.77
N VAL A 446 7.99 -2.69 -19.49
CA VAL A 446 8.20 -1.63 -20.46
C VAL A 446 9.69 -1.44 -20.70
N PRO A 447 10.11 -0.94 -21.89
CA PRO A 447 11.51 -0.67 -22.16
C PRO A 447 12.11 0.31 -21.15
N VAL A 448 13.29 0.00 -20.64
CA VAL A 448 14.07 0.90 -19.75
C VAL A 448 15.21 1.54 -20.51
N GLY A 449 15.63 2.71 -20.03
CA GLY A 449 16.81 3.38 -20.56
C GLY A 449 18.08 2.62 -20.19
N TYR A 450 19.08 2.69 -21.07
CA TYR A 450 20.39 2.13 -20.84
C TYR A 450 21.02 2.70 -19.55
N CYS A 451 21.49 1.82 -18.69
CA CYS A 451 21.90 2.13 -17.31
C CYS A 451 23.13 1.31 -16.90
N GLN A 452 23.78 1.71 -15.81
CA GLN A 452 25.08 1.16 -15.38
C GLN A 452 25.02 -0.35 -15.09
N GLU A 453 23.89 -0.84 -14.56
CA GLU A 453 23.64 -2.26 -14.28
C GLU A 453 23.66 -3.11 -15.55
N TRP A 454 23.17 -2.56 -16.66
CA TRP A 454 23.18 -3.24 -17.93
C TRP A 454 24.58 -3.13 -18.58
N TRP A 455 25.17 -1.94 -18.59
CA TRP A 455 26.49 -1.73 -19.18
C TRP A 455 27.57 -2.63 -18.57
N VAL A 456 27.60 -2.80 -17.24
CA VAL A 456 28.60 -3.65 -16.58
C VAL A 456 28.48 -5.12 -16.99
N GLN A 457 27.26 -5.60 -17.25
CA GLN A 457 27.01 -6.95 -17.74
C GLN A 457 27.45 -7.11 -19.21
N GLU A 458 27.31 -6.07 -20.03
CA GLU A 458 27.85 -6.06 -21.39
C GLU A 458 29.38 -6.01 -21.40
N LEU A 459 30.00 -5.28 -20.47
CA LEU A 459 31.46 -5.27 -20.30
C LEU A 459 31.98 -6.66 -19.89
N GLU A 460 31.41 -7.27 -18.85
CA GLU A 460 31.80 -8.60 -18.39
C GLU A 460 31.64 -9.63 -19.52
N LYS A 461 30.51 -9.60 -20.22
CA LYS A 461 30.24 -10.46 -21.37
C LYS A 461 31.28 -10.27 -22.48
N ALA A 462 31.60 -9.03 -22.85
CA ALA A 462 32.57 -8.76 -23.91
C ALA A 462 33.98 -9.23 -23.56
N ILE A 463 34.40 -9.11 -22.29
CA ILE A 463 35.68 -9.66 -21.82
C ILE A 463 35.70 -11.19 -21.97
N VAL A 464 34.62 -11.86 -21.55
CA VAL A 464 34.49 -13.33 -21.66
C VAL A 464 34.45 -13.77 -23.12
N GLU A 465 33.74 -13.08 -23.99
CA GLU A 465 33.70 -13.39 -25.44
C GLU A 465 35.06 -13.18 -26.10
N GLN A 466 35.82 -12.16 -25.68
CA GLN A 466 37.15 -11.84 -26.23
C GLN A 466 38.23 -12.82 -25.78
N PHE A 467 38.20 -13.29 -24.52
CA PHE A 467 39.30 -14.05 -23.91
C PHE A 467 38.92 -15.46 -23.41
N GLY A 468 37.66 -15.86 -23.53
CA GLY A 468 37.13 -17.15 -23.06
C GLY A 468 36.86 -17.23 -21.55
N SER A 469 37.25 -16.21 -20.78
CA SER A 469 37.01 -16.09 -19.33
C SER A 469 37.09 -14.62 -18.90
N LEU A 470 36.73 -14.32 -17.65
CA LEU A 470 36.86 -12.97 -17.08
C LEU A 470 38.33 -12.66 -16.75
N ASP A 471 39.14 -12.48 -17.79
CA ASP A 471 40.59 -12.26 -17.72
C ASP A 471 40.93 -10.76 -17.64
N LEU A 472 41.07 -10.26 -16.42
CA LEU A 472 41.37 -8.84 -16.19
C LEU A 472 42.78 -8.45 -16.62
N PHE A 473 43.74 -9.39 -16.59
CA PHE A 473 45.12 -9.15 -17.00
C PHE A 473 45.19 -8.85 -18.49
N LYS A 474 44.65 -9.73 -19.34
CA LYS A 474 44.61 -9.49 -20.80
C LYS A 474 43.76 -8.29 -21.17
N THR A 475 42.69 -8.04 -20.43
CA THR A 475 41.87 -6.83 -20.62
C THR A 475 42.68 -5.58 -20.32
N SER A 476 43.50 -5.60 -19.26
CA SER A 476 44.42 -4.51 -18.93
C SER A 476 45.46 -4.29 -20.04
N GLU A 477 46.04 -5.35 -20.61
CA GLU A 477 46.96 -5.25 -21.75
C GLU A 477 46.28 -4.64 -23.00
N LEU A 478 45.05 -5.05 -23.31
CA LEU A 478 44.31 -4.57 -24.48
C LEU A 478 43.85 -3.11 -24.36
N THR A 479 43.45 -2.71 -23.14
CA THR A 479 42.81 -1.40 -22.89
C THR A 479 43.76 -0.37 -22.30
N GLY A 480 44.88 -0.78 -21.70
CA GLY A 480 45.75 0.09 -20.91
C GLY A 480 45.17 0.47 -19.54
N ILE A 481 44.02 -0.09 -19.14
CA ILE A 481 43.38 0.18 -17.85
C ILE A 481 43.82 -0.90 -16.85
N THR A 482 44.42 -0.49 -15.73
CA THR A 482 44.95 -1.43 -14.73
C THR A 482 43.91 -2.45 -14.24
N GLU A 483 44.35 -3.66 -13.92
CA GLU A 483 43.50 -4.74 -13.38
C GLU A 483 42.71 -4.31 -12.14
N SER A 484 43.36 -3.59 -11.22
CA SER A 484 42.71 -3.07 -10.01
C SER A 484 41.55 -2.15 -10.37
N ARG A 485 41.72 -1.30 -11.39
CA ARG A 485 40.70 -0.35 -11.85
C ARG A 485 39.54 -1.07 -12.54
N LEU A 486 39.82 -2.06 -13.38
CA LEU A 486 38.79 -2.91 -14.00
C LEU A 486 37.98 -3.65 -12.94
N LYS A 487 38.65 -4.20 -11.92
CA LYS A 487 38.00 -4.88 -10.79
C LYS A 487 37.10 -3.94 -10.00
N GLU A 488 37.53 -2.70 -9.75
CA GLU A 488 36.68 -1.69 -9.11
C GLU A 488 35.42 -1.38 -9.92
N ILE A 489 35.56 -1.20 -11.24
CA ILE A 489 34.42 -0.90 -12.14
C ILE A 489 33.41 -2.05 -12.14
N LEU A 490 33.88 -3.31 -12.21
CA LEU A 490 33.02 -4.49 -12.25
C LEU A 490 32.34 -4.78 -10.90
N SER A 491 33.09 -4.67 -9.80
CA SER A 491 32.57 -4.97 -8.45
C SER A 491 31.70 -3.85 -7.88
N ASN A 492 31.93 -2.60 -8.30
CA ASN A 492 31.24 -1.45 -7.75
C ASN A 492 30.84 -0.41 -8.82
N PRO A 493 29.97 -0.80 -9.79
CA PRO A 493 29.68 0.00 -10.98
C PRO A 493 28.95 1.32 -10.70
N PHE A 494 28.39 1.49 -9.50
CA PHE A 494 27.67 2.72 -9.13
C PHE A 494 28.59 3.81 -8.59
N TYR A 495 29.56 3.42 -7.75
CA TYR A 495 30.46 4.36 -7.08
C TYR A 495 31.82 4.50 -7.79
N LYS A 496 32.24 3.47 -8.55
CA LYS A 496 33.52 3.41 -9.26
C LYS A 496 33.32 3.43 -10.78
N GLN A 497 32.59 4.41 -11.27
CA GLN A 497 32.31 4.56 -12.70
C GLN A 497 33.60 4.90 -13.50
N PRO A 498 33.72 4.45 -14.76
CA PRO A 498 34.85 4.79 -15.61
C PRO A 498 34.86 6.29 -15.95
N THR A 499 36.04 6.86 -16.15
CA THR A 499 36.20 8.19 -16.78
C THR A 499 35.71 8.16 -18.22
N VAL A 500 35.54 9.33 -18.85
CA VAL A 500 35.11 9.40 -20.26
C VAL A 500 36.10 8.69 -21.19
N ASP A 501 37.41 8.84 -20.96
CA ASP A 501 38.44 8.18 -21.77
C ASP A 501 38.54 6.68 -21.51
N GLU A 502 38.36 6.25 -20.24
CA GLU A 502 38.23 4.81 -19.92
C GLU A 502 37.02 4.21 -20.65
N ALA A 503 35.87 4.89 -20.62
CA ALA A 503 34.65 4.41 -21.28
C ALA A 503 34.78 4.35 -22.80
N ILE A 504 35.37 5.38 -23.43
CA ILE A 504 35.63 5.38 -24.87
C ILE A 504 36.63 4.28 -25.25
N THR A 505 37.71 4.12 -24.47
CA THR A 505 38.71 3.07 -24.70
C THR A 505 38.10 1.67 -24.63
N LEU A 506 37.29 1.41 -23.60
CA LEU A 506 36.57 0.14 -23.46
C LEU A 506 35.62 -0.10 -24.64
N SER A 507 34.85 0.91 -25.05
CA SER A 507 33.96 0.80 -26.20
C SER A 507 34.70 0.51 -27.51
N LEU A 508 35.83 1.17 -27.75
CA LEU A 508 36.63 0.97 -28.96
C LEU A 508 37.31 -0.40 -29.00
N ARG A 509 37.84 -0.86 -27.85
CA ARG A 509 38.64 -2.09 -27.78
C ARG A 509 37.79 -3.36 -27.62
N LEU A 510 36.66 -3.27 -26.95
CA LEU A 510 35.77 -4.41 -26.66
C LEU A 510 34.45 -4.36 -27.44
N SER A 511 34.26 -3.36 -28.31
CA SER A 511 33.03 -3.18 -29.12
C SER A 511 31.73 -3.08 -28.31
N ILE A 512 31.83 -2.72 -27.02
CA ILE A 512 30.66 -2.46 -26.17
C ILE A 512 30.11 -1.04 -26.40
N PRO A 513 28.80 -0.81 -26.18
CA PRO A 513 28.25 0.53 -26.24
C PRO A 513 28.90 1.49 -25.23
N LEU A 514 28.87 2.79 -25.54
CA LEU A 514 29.36 3.84 -24.66
C LEU A 514 28.66 3.79 -23.31
N HIS A 515 29.42 4.02 -22.24
CA HIS A 515 28.89 4.02 -20.88
C HIS A 515 27.71 5.01 -20.73
N PRO A 516 26.62 4.62 -20.04
CA PRO A 516 25.39 5.41 -19.98
C PRO A 516 25.55 6.79 -19.33
N LYS A 517 26.55 6.98 -18.45
CA LYS A 517 26.90 8.32 -17.92
C LYS A 517 27.20 9.32 -19.04
N TYR A 518 27.89 8.86 -20.09
CA TYR A 518 28.31 9.67 -21.24
C TYR A 518 27.39 9.48 -22.45
N THR A 519 26.21 8.90 -22.25
CA THR A 519 25.17 8.83 -23.30
C THR A 519 24.11 9.88 -23.00
N TYR A 520 23.54 10.50 -24.03
CA TYR A 520 22.50 11.53 -23.92
C TYR A 520 21.18 11.05 -24.51
N PHE A 521 20.12 11.82 -24.34
CA PHE A 521 18.78 11.43 -24.75
C PHE A 521 18.50 11.66 -26.23
N TRP A 522 19.25 10.98 -27.10
CA TRP A 522 19.16 11.16 -28.56
C TRP A 522 17.77 10.88 -29.15
N LYS A 523 16.93 10.07 -28.51
CA LYS A 523 15.51 9.88 -28.90
C LYS A 523 14.58 11.04 -28.54
N ALA A 524 15.05 12.05 -27.82
CA ALA A 524 14.28 13.23 -27.45
C ALA A 524 14.12 14.21 -28.62
N ILE A 525 14.91 14.04 -29.68
CA ILE A 525 14.99 14.96 -30.81
C ILE A 525 14.65 14.23 -32.10
N THR A 526 14.18 14.99 -33.07
CA THR A 526 13.87 14.53 -34.43
C THR A 526 15.14 14.45 -35.28
N LYS A 527 15.08 13.72 -36.40
CA LYS A 527 16.19 13.70 -37.38
C LYS A 527 16.56 15.09 -37.91
N LYS A 528 15.59 16.00 -38.05
CA LYS A 528 15.82 17.39 -38.49
C LYS A 528 16.64 18.17 -37.46
N GLU A 529 16.24 18.08 -36.19
CA GLU A 529 16.97 18.69 -35.07
C GLU A 529 18.37 18.09 -34.93
N PHE A 530 18.52 16.78 -35.14
CA PHE A 530 19.82 16.14 -35.15
C PHE A 530 20.75 16.72 -36.23
N VAL A 531 20.26 16.89 -37.46
CA VAL A 531 21.06 17.49 -38.55
C VAL A 531 21.47 18.92 -38.19
N GLU A 532 20.57 19.74 -37.65
CA GLU A 532 20.89 21.11 -37.22
C GLU A 532 21.96 21.13 -36.12
N PHE A 533 21.81 20.29 -35.10
CA PHE A 533 22.79 20.16 -34.02
C PHE A 533 24.15 19.69 -34.53
N SER A 534 24.16 18.70 -35.43
CA SER A 534 25.39 18.15 -36.00
C SER A 534 26.20 19.19 -36.79
N GLN A 535 25.52 20.04 -37.57
CA GLN A 535 26.15 21.12 -38.31
C GLN A 535 26.72 22.19 -37.38
N ALA A 536 26.02 22.47 -36.28
CA ALA A 536 26.48 23.42 -35.27
C ALA A 536 27.75 22.91 -34.56
N ILE A 537 27.80 21.62 -34.19
CA ILE A 537 28.99 20.99 -33.61
C ILE A 537 30.16 20.98 -34.59
N LYS A 538 29.92 20.69 -35.86
CA LYS A 538 30.97 20.66 -36.90
C LYS A 538 31.59 22.02 -37.19
N ARG A 539 30.80 23.11 -37.08
CA ARG A 539 31.26 24.51 -37.23
C ARG A 539 31.84 25.10 -35.94
N ALA A 540 31.80 24.36 -34.84
CA ALA A 540 32.23 24.84 -33.54
C ALA A 540 33.76 25.05 -33.50
N LYS A 541 34.20 25.98 -32.64
CA LYS A 541 35.62 26.06 -32.28
C LYS A 541 35.90 24.97 -31.25
N THR A 542 36.79 24.04 -31.60
CA THR A 542 37.15 22.91 -30.76
C THR A 542 38.56 23.07 -30.19
N SER A 543 38.75 22.61 -28.96
CA SER A 543 40.03 22.42 -28.27
C SER A 543 39.96 21.10 -27.50
N GLU A 544 41.08 20.55 -27.02
CA GLU A 544 41.12 19.20 -26.42
C GLU A 544 40.00 18.90 -25.40
N GLU A 545 39.56 19.90 -24.62
CA GLU A 545 38.50 19.73 -23.61
C GLU A 545 37.26 20.61 -23.81
N LYS A 546 37.13 21.36 -24.91
CA LYS A 546 36.00 22.29 -25.11
C LYS A 546 35.47 22.32 -26.53
N ILE A 547 34.16 22.45 -26.65
CA ILE A 547 33.44 22.77 -27.89
C ILE A 547 32.70 24.09 -27.67
N ILE A 548 33.02 25.10 -28.47
CA ILE A 548 32.37 26.42 -28.43
C ILE A 548 31.55 26.59 -29.70
N VAL A 549 30.23 26.52 -29.54
CA VAL A 549 29.25 26.70 -30.61
C VAL A 549 28.70 28.13 -30.57
N GLN A 550 28.53 28.77 -31.72
CA GLN A 550 27.82 30.05 -31.80
C GLN A 550 26.39 29.88 -31.25
N PHE A 551 25.94 30.82 -30.42
CA PHE A 551 24.60 30.72 -29.85
C PHE A 551 23.53 30.80 -30.92
N SER A 552 22.59 29.84 -30.85
CA SER A 552 21.35 29.78 -31.59
C SER A 552 20.30 29.23 -30.64
N GLU A 553 19.11 29.83 -30.60
CA GLU A 553 18.03 29.37 -29.71
C GLU A 553 17.65 27.92 -30.02
N ASN A 554 17.58 27.55 -31.31
CA ASN A 554 17.29 26.18 -31.73
C ASN A 554 18.34 25.18 -31.21
N VAL A 555 19.63 25.47 -31.40
CA VAL A 555 20.73 24.59 -30.96
C VAL A 555 20.75 24.49 -29.43
N LYS A 556 20.44 25.59 -28.73
CA LYS A 556 20.29 25.62 -27.28
C LYS A 556 19.15 24.73 -26.81
N GLU A 557 17.97 24.85 -27.43
CA GLU A 557 16.81 24.00 -27.14
C GLU A 557 17.10 22.52 -27.40
N ILE A 558 17.81 22.20 -28.48
CA ILE A 558 18.22 20.84 -28.80
C ILE A 558 19.16 20.29 -27.71
N ALA A 559 20.19 21.06 -27.31
CA ALA A 559 21.09 20.68 -26.22
C ALA A 559 20.35 20.48 -24.88
N GLU A 560 19.34 21.32 -24.60
CA GLU A 560 18.45 21.15 -23.44
C GLU A 560 17.59 19.88 -23.53
N LYS A 561 17.00 19.56 -24.69
CA LYS A 561 16.23 18.32 -24.91
C LYS A 561 17.09 17.08 -24.71
N LEU A 562 18.32 17.11 -25.21
CA LEU A 562 19.30 16.05 -25.02
C LEU A 562 19.80 15.95 -23.56
N CYS A 563 19.52 16.96 -22.73
CA CYS A 563 19.99 17.12 -21.35
C CYS A 563 21.53 17.06 -21.23
N ILE A 564 22.24 17.65 -22.19
CA ILE A 564 23.72 17.73 -22.15
C ILE A 564 24.10 18.89 -21.24
N PRO A 565 24.92 18.70 -20.19
CA PRO A 565 25.47 19.81 -19.41
C PRO A 565 26.26 20.80 -20.28
N HIS A 566 25.99 22.10 -20.14
CA HIS A 566 26.67 23.15 -20.91
C HIS A 566 26.51 24.52 -20.26
N LYS A 567 27.39 25.46 -20.62
CA LYS A 567 27.29 26.88 -20.25
C LYS A 567 26.76 27.70 -21.43
N ALA A 568 26.08 28.81 -21.13
CA ALA A 568 25.56 29.73 -22.14
C ALA A 568 25.88 31.20 -21.79
N PRO A 569 27.16 31.59 -21.68
CA PRO A 569 27.55 32.90 -21.19
C PRO A 569 26.99 34.02 -22.07
N ALA A 570 26.20 34.91 -21.45
CA ALA A 570 25.58 36.07 -22.09
C ALA A 570 24.81 35.76 -23.40
N LYS A 571 24.34 34.51 -23.59
CA LYS A 571 23.72 34.03 -24.84
C LYS A 571 24.54 34.31 -26.11
N GLN A 572 25.87 34.34 -25.99
CA GLN A 572 26.76 34.52 -27.16
C GLN A 572 27.25 33.18 -27.70
N TYR A 573 27.50 32.23 -26.80
CA TYR A 573 28.00 30.91 -27.13
C TYR A 573 27.28 29.82 -26.33
N ILE A 574 27.32 28.59 -26.85
CA ILE A 574 27.01 27.36 -26.12
C ILE A 574 28.34 26.62 -25.95
N VAL A 575 28.72 26.37 -24.69
CA VAL A 575 30.02 25.80 -24.35
C VAL A 575 29.83 24.46 -23.67
N PHE A 576 30.30 23.40 -24.35
CA PHE A 576 30.46 22.07 -23.78
C PHE A 576 31.92 21.93 -23.31
N GLU A 577 32.14 21.39 -22.11
CA GLU A 577 33.47 21.25 -21.50
C GLU A 577 33.67 19.81 -21.01
N GLY A 578 34.92 19.38 -20.83
CA GLY A 578 35.26 18.11 -20.17
C GLY A 578 34.65 16.87 -20.84
N ALA A 579 33.94 16.05 -20.06
CA ALA A 579 33.37 14.79 -20.52
C ALA A 579 32.34 14.99 -21.64
N GLU A 580 31.56 16.06 -21.59
CA GLU A 580 30.57 16.39 -22.60
C GLU A 580 31.22 16.71 -23.94
N ALA A 581 32.24 17.57 -23.94
CA ALA A 581 33.02 17.90 -25.13
C ALA A 581 33.68 16.66 -25.71
N ARG A 582 34.38 15.89 -24.88
CA ARG A 582 35.08 14.67 -25.29
C ARG A 582 34.13 13.66 -25.94
N THR A 583 32.98 13.43 -25.31
CA THR A 583 31.93 12.55 -25.84
C THR A 583 31.43 12.99 -27.21
N LEU A 584 31.09 14.28 -27.35
CA LEU A 584 30.58 14.83 -28.60
C LEU A 584 31.64 14.78 -29.71
N MET A 585 32.91 15.06 -29.41
CA MET A 585 33.98 14.93 -30.40
C MET A 585 34.11 13.49 -30.90
N THR A 586 34.08 12.50 -30.01
CA THR A 586 34.19 11.08 -30.40
C THR A 586 32.99 10.61 -31.21
N LEU A 587 31.77 10.97 -30.82
CA LEU A 587 30.57 10.57 -31.57
C LEU A 587 30.52 11.21 -32.96
N PHE A 588 30.99 12.44 -33.12
CA PHE A 588 30.89 13.21 -34.36
C PHE A 588 32.17 13.18 -35.22
N GLU A 589 33.21 12.43 -34.82
CA GLU A 589 34.51 12.38 -35.52
C GLU A 589 34.39 12.05 -37.02
N ASN A 590 33.54 11.08 -37.36
CA ASN A 590 33.36 10.55 -38.71
C ASN A 590 32.08 11.06 -39.40
N ILE A 591 31.46 12.13 -38.89
CA ILE A 591 30.19 12.59 -39.44
C ILE A 591 30.38 13.19 -40.85
N PRO A 592 29.56 12.80 -41.85
CA PRO A 592 29.64 13.34 -43.21
C PRO A 592 29.55 14.88 -43.27
N ASP A 593 30.12 15.49 -44.31
CA ASP A 593 30.05 16.96 -44.56
C ASP A 593 28.63 17.43 -44.85
N SER A 594 27.85 16.58 -45.53
CA SER A 594 26.45 16.81 -45.82
C SER A 594 25.63 15.60 -45.37
N LEU A 595 24.58 15.87 -44.59
CA LEU A 595 23.57 14.89 -44.21
C LEU A 595 22.29 15.16 -44.98
N ASP A 596 21.96 14.29 -45.94
CA ASP A 596 20.67 14.34 -46.64
C ASP A 596 19.58 13.75 -45.75
N GLN A 597 18.64 14.60 -45.30
CA GLN A 597 17.53 14.21 -44.42
C GLN A 597 16.63 13.12 -45.01
N ASN A 598 16.61 12.97 -46.34
CA ASN A 598 15.78 11.99 -47.01
C ASN A 598 16.39 10.58 -47.01
N GLN A 599 17.71 10.47 -46.79
CA GLN A 599 18.44 9.20 -46.79
C GLN A 599 18.72 8.67 -45.38
N LEU A 600 18.45 9.47 -44.35
CA LEU A 600 18.69 9.10 -42.96
C LEU A 600 17.53 8.27 -42.37
N PRO A 601 17.83 7.27 -41.53
CA PRO A 601 16.84 6.63 -40.67
C PRO A 601 16.03 7.63 -39.83
N GLU A 602 14.84 7.23 -39.39
CA GLU A 602 14.04 8.06 -38.47
C GLU A 602 14.61 8.06 -37.03
N ASP A 603 15.25 6.97 -36.59
CA ASP A 603 15.85 6.88 -35.26
C ASP A 603 17.23 7.53 -35.26
N VAL A 604 17.39 8.61 -34.48
CA VAL A 604 18.65 9.34 -34.32
C VAL A 604 19.78 8.47 -33.77
N ILE A 605 19.46 7.44 -32.98
CA ILE A 605 20.46 6.50 -32.49
C ILE A 605 21.02 5.64 -33.62
N GLU A 606 20.18 5.21 -34.56
CA GLU A 606 20.62 4.48 -35.75
C GLU A 606 21.50 5.37 -36.64
N ILE A 607 21.13 6.64 -36.79
CA ILE A 607 21.96 7.64 -37.48
C ILE A 607 23.35 7.71 -36.84
N ILE A 608 23.46 7.96 -35.52
CA ILE A 608 24.75 8.08 -34.82
C ILE A 608 25.58 6.80 -34.94
N ASN A 609 24.96 5.65 -34.75
CA ASN A 609 25.64 4.35 -34.81
C ASN A 609 26.13 3.98 -36.22
N SER A 610 25.65 4.64 -37.28
CA SER A 610 26.06 4.36 -38.66
C SER A 610 27.43 4.95 -39.03
N PHE A 611 27.88 6.01 -38.35
CA PHE A 611 29.16 6.66 -38.64
C PHE A 611 30.13 6.70 -37.46
N SER A 612 29.63 6.74 -36.21
CA SER A 612 30.48 6.75 -35.02
C SER A 612 31.26 5.45 -34.88
N LYS A 613 32.54 5.53 -34.50
CA LYS A 613 33.38 4.36 -34.18
C LYS A 613 32.89 3.61 -32.93
N ILE A 614 32.19 4.31 -32.05
CA ILE A 614 31.57 3.75 -30.85
C ILE A 614 30.06 3.70 -30.99
N LYS A 615 29.44 2.65 -30.48
CA LYS A 615 27.98 2.50 -30.48
C LYS A 615 27.38 3.15 -29.24
N ILE A 616 26.17 3.68 -29.38
CA ILE A 616 25.33 4.16 -28.27
C ILE A 616 24.01 3.38 -28.22
N ARG A 617 23.40 3.35 -27.03
CA ARG A 617 22.08 2.75 -26.79
C ARG A 617 21.08 3.81 -26.32
N ASP A 618 19.81 3.45 -26.38
CA ASP A 618 18.71 4.29 -25.90
C ASP A 618 18.78 4.52 -24.39
N LYS A 619 19.19 5.72 -23.99
CA LYS A 619 19.21 6.14 -22.57
C LYS A 619 17.84 6.54 -22.03
N ALA A 620 16.86 6.84 -22.90
CA ALA A 620 15.56 7.36 -22.49
C ALA A 620 14.63 6.26 -21.98
N GLY A 621 14.43 5.20 -22.78
CA GLY A 621 13.48 4.14 -22.47
C GLY A 621 12.07 4.69 -22.21
N THR A 622 11.48 4.33 -21.05
CA THR A 622 10.13 4.79 -20.66
C THR A 622 10.18 5.80 -19.52
N PHE A 623 9.43 6.90 -19.66
CA PHE A 623 9.18 7.86 -18.57
C PHE A 623 7.86 7.56 -17.86
N ILE A 624 7.84 7.69 -16.54
CA ILE A 624 6.70 7.36 -15.68
C ILE A 624 5.98 8.64 -15.25
N GLY A 625 4.70 8.74 -15.62
CA GLY A 625 3.79 9.75 -15.09
C GLY A 625 3.64 9.65 -13.58
N ALA A 626 3.66 10.79 -12.88
CA ALA A 626 3.55 10.82 -11.43
C ALA A 626 2.89 12.10 -10.92
N ARG A 627 2.12 11.96 -9.84
CA ARG A 627 1.65 13.09 -9.03
C ARG A 627 1.80 12.82 -7.55
N MET A 628 1.84 13.88 -6.77
CA MET A 628 1.83 13.76 -5.32
C MET A 628 0.50 13.15 -4.84
N GLY A 629 0.63 12.08 -4.07
CA GLY A 629 -0.43 11.40 -3.35
C GLY A 629 -0.56 11.96 -1.94
N ARG A 630 -0.51 11.09 -0.93
CA ARG A 630 -0.57 11.48 0.49
C ARG A 630 0.84 11.84 0.99
N PRO A 631 1.01 12.93 1.77
CA PRO A 631 2.24 13.16 2.52
C PRO A 631 2.53 12.03 3.50
N GLU A 632 3.78 11.97 3.95
CA GLU A 632 4.22 11.16 5.06
C GLU A 632 3.49 11.52 6.37
N LYS A 633 3.46 10.57 7.30
CA LYS A 633 2.79 10.75 8.59
C LYS A 633 3.66 10.13 9.69
N ALA A 634 3.86 10.88 10.76
CA ALA A 634 4.39 10.40 12.03
C ALA A 634 3.74 11.23 13.15
N LYS A 635 2.61 10.76 13.68
CA LYS A 635 1.90 11.46 14.75
C LYS A 635 1.03 10.55 15.61
N MET A 636 0.82 10.95 16.85
CA MET A 636 -0.15 10.33 17.75
C MET A 636 -1.55 10.31 17.12
N ARG A 637 -2.21 9.16 17.16
CA ARG A 637 -3.59 9.02 16.71
C ARG A 637 -4.52 9.56 17.80
N LYS A 638 -5.25 10.62 17.48
CA LYS A 638 -6.21 11.26 18.39
C LYS A 638 -7.63 11.05 17.87
N LEU A 639 -8.54 10.64 18.74
CA LEU A 639 -9.96 10.68 18.45
C LEU A 639 -10.48 12.12 18.47
N THR A 640 -11.64 12.35 17.87
CA THR A 640 -12.35 13.63 17.97
C THR A 640 -12.61 13.96 19.43
N GLY A 641 -12.15 15.14 19.86
CA GLY A 641 -12.18 15.58 21.26
C GLY A 641 -10.93 15.20 22.08
N SER A 642 -10.05 14.34 21.55
CA SER A 642 -8.81 13.89 22.21
C SER A 642 -9.05 13.37 23.64
N PRO A 643 -9.95 12.39 23.83
CA PRO A 643 -10.23 11.83 25.15
C PRO A 643 -8.98 11.16 25.73
N HIS A 644 -8.85 11.25 27.05
CA HIS A 644 -7.87 10.51 27.84
C HIS A 644 -8.46 9.19 28.36
N VAL A 645 -9.79 9.11 28.45
CA VAL A 645 -10.51 7.93 28.96
C VAL A 645 -11.83 7.72 28.23
N LEU A 646 -12.19 6.45 28.05
CA LEU A 646 -13.51 6.04 27.55
C LEU A 646 -14.55 6.00 28.68
N PHE A 647 -14.65 7.09 29.43
CA PHE A 647 -15.65 7.28 30.47
C PHE A 647 -16.66 8.34 30.03
N PRO A 648 -17.97 8.06 30.03
CA PRO A 648 -18.97 9.02 29.58
C PRO A 648 -19.12 10.14 30.62
N ILE A 649 -19.06 11.38 30.16
CA ILE A 649 -19.19 12.60 30.99
C ILE A 649 -20.46 13.40 30.67
N GLY A 650 -21.36 12.84 29.84
CA GLY A 650 -22.64 13.45 29.47
C GLY A 650 -22.49 14.84 28.87
N ASP A 651 -23.51 15.68 29.00
CA ASP A 651 -23.43 17.11 28.68
C ASP A 651 -22.71 17.90 29.78
N GLU A 652 -22.69 17.36 31.00
CA GLU A 652 -22.10 17.96 32.20
C GLU A 652 -20.58 18.19 32.08
N GLY A 653 -19.87 17.40 31.27
CA GLY A 653 -18.45 17.67 30.96
C GLY A 653 -18.22 18.89 30.05
N GLY A 654 -19.25 19.65 29.69
CA GLY A 654 -19.13 20.91 28.96
C GLY A 654 -18.57 20.76 27.53
N LYS A 655 -18.06 21.85 26.95
CA LYS A 655 -17.51 21.85 25.58
C LYS A 655 -16.25 20.98 25.44
N LEU A 656 -15.43 20.92 26.49
CA LEU A 656 -14.16 20.18 26.50
C LEU A 656 -14.31 18.70 26.86
N ARG A 657 -15.51 18.26 27.27
CA ARG A 657 -15.81 16.89 27.70
C ARG A 657 -14.90 16.49 28.87
N SER A 658 -14.79 17.34 29.88
CA SER A 658 -13.80 17.21 30.96
C SER A 658 -14.38 16.76 32.29
N PHE A 659 -13.57 16.02 33.07
CA PHE A 659 -13.88 15.69 34.46
C PHE A 659 -14.04 16.95 35.31
N GLN A 660 -13.23 17.99 35.10
CA GLN A 660 -13.31 19.24 35.85
C GLN A 660 -14.70 19.87 35.76
N SER A 661 -15.22 20.06 34.54
CA SER A 661 -16.56 20.61 34.32
C SER A 661 -17.66 19.72 34.90
N ALA A 662 -17.51 18.40 34.79
CA ALA A 662 -18.46 17.47 35.40
C ALA A 662 -18.43 17.53 36.95
N ILE A 663 -17.25 17.71 37.54
CA ILE A 663 -17.06 17.86 39.00
C ILE A 663 -17.69 19.17 39.50
N GLU A 664 -17.57 20.27 38.75
CA GLU A 664 -18.25 21.54 39.07
C GLU A 664 -19.78 21.38 39.08
N LYS A 665 -20.34 20.57 38.18
CA LYS A 665 -21.76 20.21 38.17
C LYS A 665 -22.13 19.18 39.25
N GLY A 666 -21.15 18.52 39.87
CA GLY A 666 -21.30 17.52 40.92
C GLY A 666 -21.81 16.15 40.46
N LYS A 667 -22.30 16.03 39.22
CA LYS A 667 -22.92 14.80 38.70
C LYS A 667 -22.65 14.60 37.21
N VAL A 668 -22.79 13.35 36.77
CA VAL A 668 -22.84 12.97 35.35
C VAL A 668 -24.04 12.08 35.10
N THR A 669 -24.80 12.37 34.05
CA THR A 669 -25.93 11.56 33.59
C THR A 669 -25.59 10.92 32.25
N ALA A 670 -25.48 9.59 32.21
CA ALA A 670 -25.20 8.85 30.98
C ALA A 670 -25.68 7.40 31.10
N GLU A 671 -25.59 6.66 30.00
CA GLU A 671 -25.83 5.21 29.99
C GLU A 671 -24.60 4.48 30.55
N PHE A 672 -24.83 3.69 31.59
CA PHE A 672 -23.79 2.93 32.27
C PHE A 672 -24.20 1.47 32.47
N ALA A 673 -23.24 0.56 32.36
CA ALA A 673 -23.31 -0.72 33.05
C ALA A 673 -23.28 -0.51 34.57
N ILE A 674 -24.18 -1.16 35.30
CA ILE A 674 -24.35 -0.95 36.74
C ILE A 674 -23.80 -2.13 37.52
N TYR A 675 -23.13 -1.83 38.63
CA TYR A 675 -22.55 -2.81 39.53
C TYR A 675 -22.96 -2.53 40.99
N LYS A 676 -23.04 -3.58 41.80
CA LYS A 676 -23.29 -3.49 43.24
C LYS A 676 -22.14 -4.12 44.02
N CYS A 677 -21.58 -3.37 44.97
CA CYS A 677 -20.62 -3.91 45.92
C CYS A 677 -21.35 -4.65 47.04
N GLU A 678 -21.07 -5.94 47.25
CA GLU A 678 -21.74 -6.72 48.31
C GLU A 678 -21.25 -6.37 49.71
N SER A 679 -20.05 -5.78 49.85
CA SER A 679 -19.48 -5.48 51.17
C SER A 679 -19.87 -4.13 51.74
N CYS A 680 -20.18 -3.13 50.89
CA CYS A 680 -20.63 -1.81 51.35
C CYS A 680 -22.01 -1.43 50.78
N ASN A 681 -22.66 -2.34 50.05
CA ASN A 681 -23.95 -2.16 49.38
C ASN A 681 -24.04 -0.99 48.38
N ARG A 682 -22.92 -0.34 48.05
CA ARG A 682 -22.89 0.80 47.12
C ARG A 682 -23.14 0.34 45.68
N ILE A 683 -23.94 1.14 44.97
CA ILE A 683 -24.08 1.06 43.51
C ILE A 683 -22.98 1.88 42.86
N THR A 684 -22.26 1.29 41.92
CA THR A 684 -21.17 1.91 41.17
C THR A 684 -21.25 1.53 39.69
N VAL A 685 -20.35 2.09 38.88
CA VAL A 685 -20.21 1.82 37.44
C VAL A 685 -18.89 1.10 37.12
N LEU A 686 -18.19 0.62 38.15
CA LEU A 686 -16.89 0.00 38.05
C LEU A 686 -16.92 -1.46 38.56
N PRO A 687 -16.15 -2.38 37.94
CA PRO A 687 -16.05 -3.77 38.39
C PRO A 687 -15.51 -3.97 39.82
N LYS A 688 -14.77 -2.98 40.34
CA LYS A 688 -14.29 -2.92 41.72
C LYS A 688 -14.79 -1.66 42.41
N CYS A 689 -15.11 -1.77 43.69
CA CYS A 689 -15.59 -0.65 44.49
C CYS A 689 -14.49 0.40 44.72
N GLU A 690 -14.77 1.65 44.38
CA GLU A 690 -13.86 2.79 44.56
C GLU A 690 -13.63 3.15 46.03
N ILE A 691 -14.45 2.66 46.97
CA ILE A 691 -14.26 2.87 48.42
C ILE A 691 -13.49 1.70 49.03
N CYS A 692 -14.05 0.48 49.03
CA CYS A 692 -13.50 -0.65 49.78
C CYS A 692 -12.63 -1.61 48.96
N ASP A 693 -12.44 -1.36 47.66
CA ASP A 693 -11.64 -2.16 46.73
C ASP A 693 -12.10 -3.61 46.50
N LYS A 694 -13.22 -4.01 47.11
CA LYS A 694 -13.79 -5.35 46.91
C LYS A 694 -14.49 -5.47 45.55
N PRO A 695 -14.53 -6.68 44.96
CA PRO A 695 -15.24 -6.95 43.71
C PRO A 695 -16.72 -6.56 43.80
N THR A 696 -17.29 -6.22 42.66
CA THR A 696 -18.72 -5.87 42.53
C THR A 696 -19.42 -6.88 41.62
N LYS A 697 -20.73 -7.04 41.80
CA LYS A 697 -21.58 -7.87 40.93
C LYS A 697 -22.31 -7.00 39.92
N ARG A 698 -22.29 -7.42 38.65
CA ARG A 698 -22.99 -6.76 37.54
C ARG A 698 -24.50 -6.89 37.73
N LEU A 699 -25.23 -5.80 37.44
CA LEU A 699 -26.69 -5.75 37.40
C LEU A 699 -27.16 -5.39 35.99
N TYR A 700 -28.34 -5.90 35.62
CA TYR A 700 -29.04 -5.67 34.37
C TYR A 700 -30.34 -4.89 34.63
N TYR A 701 -30.85 -4.19 33.63
CA TYR A 701 -32.03 -3.35 33.76
C TYR A 701 -33.23 -3.94 33.00
N CYS A 702 -34.31 -4.23 33.73
CA CYS A 702 -35.60 -4.57 33.18
C CYS A 702 -36.55 -3.38 33.33
N GLN A 703 -37.29 -3.04 32.27
CA GLN A 703 -38.26 -1.93 32.31
C GLN A 703 -39.35 -2.10 33.39
N LYS A 704 -39.67 -3.35 33.77
CA LYS A 704 -40.68 -3.65 34.80
C LYS A 704 -40.09 -3.92 36.19
N CYS A 705 -38.98 -4.67 36.27
CA CYS A 705 -38.39 -5.09 37.55
C CYS A 705 -37.30 -4.16 38.09
N GLY A 706 -36.85 -3.17 37.30
CA GLY A 706 -35.70 -2.35 37.64
C GLY A 706 -34.38 -3.12 37.52
N LEU A 707 -33.46 -2.89 38.47
CA LEU A 707 -32.13 -3.51 38.48
C LEU A 707 -32.19 -4.94 39.04
N ILE A 708 -31.74 -5.90 38.24
CA ILE A 708 -31.76 -7.34 38.54
C ILE A 708 -30.38 -7.98 38.31
N PRO A 709 -30.01 -9.06 39.01
CA PRO A 709 -28.68 -9.67 38.90
C PRO A 709 -28.52 -10.66 37.72
N PHE A 710 -29.51 -10.77 36.83
CA PHE A 710 -29.53 -11.75 35.74
C PHE A 710 -29.94 -11.11 34.40
N GLU A 711 -29.36 -11.60 33.29
CA GLU A 711 -29.61 -11.09 31.93
C GLU A 711 -30.99 -11.48 31.40
N GLN A 712 -31.51 -12.65 31.79
CA GLN A 712 -32.82 -13.10 31.36
C GLN A 712 -33.86 -12.86 32.46
N CYS A 713 -34.79 -11.95 32.21
CA CYS A 713 -35.93 -11.71 33.09
C CYS A 713 -37.16 -12.50 32.62
N LYS A 714 -38.16 -12.66 33.50
CA LYS A 714 -39.49 -13.17 33.13
C LYS A 714 -40.18 -12.32 32.05
N HIS A 715 -39.74 -11.07 31.90
CA HIS A 715 -40.25 -10.12 30.89
C HIS A 715 -39.41 -10.08 29.61
N GLY A 716 -38.50 -11.03 29.41
CA GLY A 716 -37.57 -11.08 28.29
C GLY A 716 -36.15 -10.66 28.66
N LYS A 717 -35.34 -10.39 27.64
CA LYS A 717 -33.93 -10.06 27.79
C LYS A 717 -33.76 -8.67 28.42
N ALA A 718 -33.08 -8.59 29.55
CA ALA A 718 -32.80 -7.36 30.27
C ALA A 718 -31.67 -6.57 29.59
N SER A 719 -31.74 -5.24 29.68
CA SER A 719 -30.73 -4.36 29.13
C SER A 719 -29.42 -4.45 29.93
N PRO A 720 -28.25 -4.54 29.29
CA PRO A 720 -26.95 -4.57 29.98
C PRO A 720 -26.53 -3.23 30.58
N TYR A 721 -27.27 -2.15 30.29
CA TYR A 721 -27.03 -0.80 30.78
C TYR A 721 -28.36 -0.07 31.06
N THR A 722 -28.28 1.06 31.75
CA THR A 722 -29.41 1.98 31.94
C THR A 722 -28.90 3.41 32.09
N LEU A 723 -29.78 4.39 31.82
CA LEU A 723 -29.49 5.79 32.09
C LEU A 723 -29.37 5.99 33.61
N LYS A 724 -28.21 6.45 34.07
CA LYS A 724 -27.93 6.63 35.50
C LYS A 724 -27.19 7.93 35.76
N GLN A 725 -27.57 8.58 36.86
CA GLN A 725 -26.85 9.71 37.43
C GLN A 725 -25.81 9.20 38.44
N ILE A 726 -24.55 9.62 38.28
CA ILE A 726 -23.44 9.27 39.18
C ILE A 726 -22.84 10.52 39.82
N ASP A 727 -22.39 10.40 41.08
CA ASP A 727 -21.58 11.41 41.76
C ASP A 727 -20.12 11.29 41.29
N ILE A 728 -19.76 12.15 40.34
CA ILE A 728 -18.43 12.15 39.74
C ILE A 728 -17.36 12.71 40.69
N LYS A 729 -17.72 13.65 41.58
CA LYS A 729 -16.78 14.28 42.51
C LYS A 729 -16.26 13.26 43.51
N THR A 730 -17.15 12.50 44.13
CA THR A 730 -16.78 11.44 45.07
C THR A 730 -16.00 10.32 44.36
N LEU A 731 -16.45 9.90 43.18
CA LEU A 731 -15.78 8.86 42.40
C LEU A 731 -14.32 9.22 42.08
N ILE A 732 -14.08 10.41 41.51
CA ILE A 732 -12.73 10.84 41.12
C ILE A 732 -11.84 11.11 42.34
N THR A 733 -12.40 11.66 43.43
CA THR A 733 -11.64 11.90 44.67
C THR A 733 -11.14 10.59 45.29
N ASN A 734 -11.99 9.56 45.33
CA ASN A 734 -11.59 8.25 45.86
C ASN A 734 -10.54 7.58 44.97
N ILE A 735 -10.70 7.69 43.65
CA ILE A 735 -9.75 7.12 42.68
C ILE A 735 -8.38 7.80 42.78
N THR A 736 -8.33 9.14 42.79
CA THR A 736 -7.07 9.92 42.87
C THR A 736 -6.31 9.63 44.17
N LYS A 737 -7.01 9.53 45.30
CA LYS A 737 -6.43 9.09 46.58
C LYS A 737 -5.82 7.69 46.46
N ARG A 738 -6.52 6.75 45.82
CA ARG A 738 -6.05 5.36 45.69
C ARG A 738 -4.83 5.20 44.79
N ILE A 739 -4.74 5.96 43.70
CA ILE A 739 -3.59 5.91 42.78
C ILE A 739 -2.49 6.90 43.15
N GLU A 740 -2.63 7.60 44.29
CA GLU A 740 -1.67 8.58 44.80
C GLU A 740 -1.23 9.61 43.75
N THR A 741 -2.14 9.95 42.84
CA THR A 741 -1.88 10.88 41.73
C THR A 741 -2.90 12.01 41.79
N PRO A 742 -2.47 13.28 41.87
CA PRO A 742 -3.39 14.41 41.88
C PRO A 742 -4.12 14.51 40.53
N LEU A 743 -5.35 15.02 40.54
CA LEU A 743 -6.12 15.24 39.32
C LEU A 743 -5.42 16.29 38.43
N PRO A 744 -5.01 15.96 37.19
CA PRO A 744 -4.43 16.93 36.27
C PRO A 744 -5.39 18.08 35.97
N ALA A 745 -4.86 19.21 35.49
CA ALA A 745 -5.67 20.39 35.14
C ALA A 745 -6.79 20.09 34.14
N LEU A 746 -6.60 19.10 33.27
CA LEU A 746 -7.60 18.69 32.29
C LEU A 746 -7.57 17.19 32.04
N VAL A 747 -8.67 16.50 32.38
CA VAL A 747 -8.90 15.09 32.02
C VAL A 747 -10.15 15.03 31.17
N LYS A 748 -10.03 14.47 29.96
CA LYS A 748 -11.11 14.45 28.97
C LYS A 748 -11.73 13.06 28.87
N GLY A 749 -13.04 12.96 29.00
CA GLY A 749 -13.86 11.78 28.76
C GLY A 749 -14.52 11.80 27.38
N VAL A 750 -15.54 10.95 27.21
CA VAL A 750 -16.39 10.88 26.01
C VAL A 750 -17.81 11.35 26.32
N ARG A 751 -18.62 11.70 25.31
CA ARG A 751 -20.04 12.06 25.55
C ARG A 751 -20.85 10.84 26.00
N GLY A 752 -20.63 9.72 25.33
CA GLY A 752 -21.23 8.43 25.61
C GLY A 752 -20.27 7.32 25.19
N THR A 753 -20.44 6.14 25.79
CA THR A 753 -19.78 4.92 25.32
C THR A 753 -20.50 4.39 24.09
N SER A 754 -19.78 3.71 23.20
CA SER A 754 -20.33 3.09 21.98
C SER A 754 -20.18 1.57 21.95
N ASN A 755 -19.73 0.97 23.06
CA ASN A 755 -19.67 -0.47 23.18
C ASN A 755 -21.06 -1.01 23.55
N LYS A 756 -21.38 -2.22 23.09
CA LYS A 756 -22.69 -2.88 23.24
C LYS A 756 -23.27 -2.83 24.65
N ASP A 757 -22.39 -2.90 25.64
CA ASP A 757 -22.74 -3.04 27.05
C ASP A 757 -22.63 -1.72 27.84
N HIS A 758 -22.21 -0.63 27.18
CA HIS A 758 -21.93 0.67 27.79
C HIS A 758 -21.04 0.61 29.05
N ILE A 759 -20.10 -0.34 29.08
CA ILE A 759 -19.11 -0.45 30.17
C ILE A 759 -18.10 0.70 30.02
N PRO A 760 -17.92 1.56 31.04
CA PRO A 760 -16.95 2.65 30.99
C PRO A 760 -15.53 2.16 31.31
N GLU A 761 -14.52 2.83 30.77
CA GLU A 761 -13.13 2.62 31.17
C GLU A 761 -12.87 3.22 32.56
N HIS A 762 -12.07 2.52 33.39
CA HIS A 762 -11.74 2.96 34.73
C HIS A 762 -11.06 4.36 34.74
N PRO A 763 -11.60 5.38 35.46
CA PRO A 763 -11.10 6.76 35.44
C PRO A 763 -9.60 6.93 35.75
N ALA A 764 -9.05 6.07 36.62
CA ALA A 764 -7.60 6.05 36.91
C ALA A 764 -6.72 6.03 35.66
N LYS A 765 -7.10 5.24 34.65
CA LYS A 765 -6.35 5.16 33.38
C LYS A 765 -6.34 6.51 32.67
N GLY A 766 -7.48 7.22 32.67
CA GLY A 766 -7.60 8.58 32.14
C GLY A 766 -6.72 9.60 32.82
N ILE A 767 -6.66 9.54 34.15
CA ILE A 767 -5.87 10.44 34.98
C ILE A 767 -4.37 10.24 34.67
N LEU A 768 -3.90 9.00 34.68
CA LEU A 768 -2.51 8.65 34.34
C LEU A 768 -2.18 9.03 32.89
N ARG A 769 -3.09 8.78 31.94
CA ARG A 769 -2.91 9.18 30.54
C ARG A 769 -2.79 10.70 30.37
N ALA A 770 -3.63 11.47 31.06
CA ALA A 770 -3.54 12.93 31.06
C ALA A 770 -2.23 13.43 31.69
N HIS A 771 -1.77 12.81 32.77
CA HIS A 771 -0.49 13.12 33.40
C HIS A 771 0.70 12.95 32.43
N HIS A 772 0.67 11.90 31.60
CA HIS A 772 1.70 11.63 30.59
C HIS A 772 1.40 12.23 29.20
N ASN A 773 0.38 13.08 29.06
CA ASN A 773 -0.02 13.71 27.79
C ASN A 773 -0.28 12.72 26.65
N VAL A 774 -0.90 11.57 26.95
CA VAL A 774 -1.31 10.55 25.98
C VAL A 774 -2.82 10.44 25.89
N THR A 775 -3.33 10.16 24.70
CA THR A 775 -4.78 10.04 24.44
C THR A 775 -5.16 8.62 24.12
N VAL A 776 -6.39 8.23 24.48
CA VAL A 776 -6.92 6.89 24.24
C VAL A 776 -7.63 6.79 22.89
N ASN A 777 -7.54 5.62 22.26
CA ASN A 777 -8.31 5.24 21.08
C ASN A 777 -9.59 4.46 21.46
N LYS A 778 -10.47 4.14 20.50
CA LYS A 778 -11.80 3.56 20.76
C LYS A 778 -11.78 2.22 21.50
N ASP A 779 -10.67 1.49 21.41
CA ASP A 779 -10.43 0.16 21.97
C ASP A 779 -9.61 0.20 23.27
N GLY A 780 -9.38 1.38 23.86
CA GLY A 780 -8.58 1.54 25.09
C GLY A 780 -7.06 1.59 24.85
N THR A 781 -6.59 1.39 23.61
CA THR A 781 -5.17 1.43 23.25
C THR A 781 -4.68 2.88 23.03
N VAL A 782 -3.36 3.07 23.10
CA VAL A 782 -2.69 4.29 22.64
C VAL A 782 -1.99 3.97 21.33
N ARG A 783 -2.22 4.77 20.28
CA ARG A 783 -1.72 4.47 18.93
C ARG A 783 -0.91 5.64 18.36
N TYR A 784 0.16 5.29 17.65
CA TYR A 784 0.99 6.23 16.90
C TYR A 784 0.93 5.85 15.42
N ASP A 785 0.43 6.76 14.58
CA ASP A 785 0.28 6.50 13.14
C ASP A 785 1.58 6.92 12.42
N MET A 786 2.22 5.95 11.76
CA MET A 786 3.43 6.16 10.95
C MET A 786 3.23 5.66 9.52
N THR A 787 3.85 6.35 8.55
CA THR A 787 4.07 5.76 7.24
C THR A 787 5.12 4.66 7.38
N GLN A 788 4.76 3.44 7.03
CA GLN A 788 5.65 2.29 7.06
C GLN A 788 6.29 2.08 5.69
N MET A 789 7.59 1.81 5.69
CA MET A 789 8.38 1.52 4.50
C MET A 789 9.24 0.29 4.76
N GLY A 790 9.42 -0.54 3.74
CA GLY A 790 10.27 -1.73 3.84
C GLY A 790 11.75 -1.36 3.79
N ILE A 791 12.54 -1.95 4.69
CA ILE A 791 14.00 -1.92 4.64
C ILE A 791 14.53 -3.36 4.80
N THR A 792 15.57 -3.71 4.07
CA THR A 792 16.23 -5.03 4.17
C THR A 792 17.64 -4.94 4.74
N HIS A 793 18.33 -3.81 4.53
CA HIS A 793 19.67 -3.58 5.07
C HIS A 793 19.80 -2.13 5.56
N PHE A 794 20.52 -1.94 6.66
CA PHE A 794 20.84 -0.64 7.24
C PHE A 794 22.32 -0.61 7.65
N THR A 795 22.88 0.59 7.75
CA THR A 795 24.19 0.78 8.40
C THR A 795 23.99 1.31 9.81
N PRO A 796 24.86 0.97 10.79
CA PRO A 796 24.73 1.46 12.17
C PRO A 796 24.63 2.98 12.27
N ARG A 797 25.35 3.69 11.39
CA ARG A 797 25.35 5.15 11.28
C ARG A 797 23.97 5.74 10.95
N GLU A 798 23.18 5.08 10.11
CA GLU A 798 21.87 5.59 9.67
C GLU A 798 20.83 5.56 10.79
N ILE A 799 20.83 4.50 11.58
CA ILE A 799 19.92 4.34 12.71
C ILE A 799 20.49 4.94 14.00
N ARG A 800 21.73 5.47 13.94
CA ARG A 800 22.45 6.11 15.05
C ARG A 800 22.63 5.16 16.26
N THR A 801 22.97 3.92 15.98
CA THR A 801 23.15 2.88 17.00
C THR A 801 24.60 2.42 17.02
N PRO A 802 25.26 2.39 18.20
CA PRO A 802 26.60 1.82 18.35
C PRO A 802 26.67 0.34 17.96
N VAL A 803 27.82 -0.11 17.44
CA VAL A 803 28.02 -1.49 16.99
C VAL A 803 27.91 -2.47 18.17
N GLU A 804 28.36 -2.08 19.35
CA GLU A 804 28.28 -2.85 20.59
C GLU A 804 26.82 -3.17 20.92
N LYS A 805 25.93 -2.18 20.76
CA LYS A 805 24.50 -2.38 21.02
C LYS A 805 23.87 -3.31 20.00
N LEU A 806 24.31 -3.26 18.74
CA LEU A 806 23.85 -4.18 17.70
C LEU A 806 24.31 -5.62 17.97
N ARG A 807 25.54 -5.81 18.47
CA ARG A 807 26.04 -7.12 18.90
C ARG A 807 25.22 -7.68 20.07
N GLU A 808 24.86 -6.85 21.06
CA GLU A 808 23.93 -7.24 22.13
C GLU A 808 22.55 -7.66 21.61
N LEU A 809 22.12 -7.11 20.47
CA LEU A 809 20.86 -7.44 19.80
C LEU A 809 20.99 -8.63 18.83
N GLY A 810 22.16 -9.26 18.74
CA GLY A 810 22.40 -10.43 17.88
C GLY A 810 22.91 -10.13 16.47
N TYR A 811 23.21 -8.88 16.13
CA TYR A 811 23.87 -8.53 14.86
C TYR A 811 25.39 -8.73 14.96
N LEU A 812 25.86 -9.95 14.70
CA LEU A 812 27.26 -10.34 14.86
C LEU A 812 28.12 -10.11 13.61
N TYR A 813 27.50 -10.18 12.43
CA TYR A 813 28.14 -10.07 11.12
C TYR A 813 27.31 -9.14 10.23
N ASP A 814 27.94 -8.53 9.22
CA ASP A 814 27.21 -7.87 8.14
C ASP A 814 26.78 -8.89 7.07
N VAL A 815 26.46 -8.41 5.88
CA VAL A 815 25.94 -9.23 4.77
C VAL A 815 27.05 -9.95 3.99
N ASP A 816 28.31 -9.52 4.15
CA ASP A 816 29.44 -9.96 3.32
C ASP A 816 30.24 -11.13 3.92
#